data_AF-A0A1W6SL09-F1
#
_entry.id   AF-A0A1W6SL09-F1
#
_cell.length_a   1.000
_cell.length_b   1.000
_cell.length_c   1.000
_cell.angle_alpha   90.00
_cell.angle_beta   90.00
_cell.angle_gamma   90.00
#
_symmetry.space_group_name_H-M   'P 1'
#
loop_
_entity.id
_entity.type
_entity.pdbx_description
1 polymer ?
#
loop_
_entity_poly.entity_id
_entity_poly.type
_entity_poly.pdbx_seq_one_letter_code
_entity_poly.pdbx_strand_id
1 'polypeptide(L)'
;MRILSVIAVLIAYGSLYPGNFSTPDAEAARQFLTDWRPFTSPGDLLGNIALFFPLGMAGILFASNRGNATIHGAWLLLFALVYSFALQLAQVWLPSRSAALADVLWNMTGMLSGMAVAHLIGKRLPGNAHPFDAALLVPLLVLILWLLTELLPLVPTLDWQKFKDALKPLLEFNISFPAATMHAAGALAAGSAFVALGRQPSTWLGSAIVIVWAGKVIIVNLILDASLFLGSLAGYAGCLMLSRLGRVKLFEAAFWLLLIAWSIAAITPFSPASGGTFNGIPFATMLRGSMETGARGLVQSLFIYTALLWLLQRTGMSIAKAVVGLVVWSCLIELTQMGLLGRTADVTEPILLLLIGWALSGMRKHAGPAKQQTETPASKPHPLMAVRTAASGKRTLALLTIGIGMCVAIGWLITRSPWVPYNVRELVYQGHPFRSLVLLAALLYWAMGFPILMAQWLARGKLYLLSFPPLALLHGLIAWLLLWSAVPSESIHDIVGSPVLNWPWEWEILGRFLALFSLWSVAATAGTVIAARRSFRSTNGAQSALLGWAIGACLLVPISYYIVVKAASTDNLVELMAGNGSVGAFLLIGLAMAGISFGGTKTTLALIPGTTGRTMAAAWVLASGALTYLAIYFGMEQVIVKYNQVFSALQFLLSSDRSHLAGPGELAVRYIALWSTLITAIVMVQYPLWSWAISDLRKAR
;
A
#
# COMPACT_ATOMS: atom_id res chain seq x y z
N MET A 1 7.19 4.99 -6.89
CA MET A 1 6.13 5.06 -5.87
C MET A 1 5.21 3.83 -5.89
N ARG A 2 4.38 3.57 -6.92
CA ARG A 2 3.41 2.43 -6.86
C ARG A 2 4.04 1.04 -6.78
N ILE A 3 5.09 0.78 -7.57
CA ILE A 3 5.82 -0.49 -7.56
C ILE A 3 6.47 -0.73 -6.19
N LEU A 4 7.03 0.31 -5.58
CA LEU A 4 7.61 0.25 -4.24
C LEU A 4 6.57 -0.12 -3.18
N SER A 5 5.38 0.47 -3.23
CA SER A 5 4.30 0.14 -2.30
C SER A 5 3.84 -1.32 -2.45
N VAL A 6 3.72 -1.82 -3.67
CA VAL A 6 3.35 -3.24 -3.91
C VAL A 6 4.43 -4.17 -3.38
N ILE A 7 5.71 -3.90 -3.69
CA ILE A 7 6.83 -4.69 -3.16
C ILE A 7 6.84 -4.67 -1.64
N ALA A 8 6.69 -3.50 -1.00
CA ALA A 8 6.63 -3.39 0.45
C ALA A 8 5.49 -4.24 1.02
N VAL A 9 4.27 -4.16 0.46
CA VAL A 9 3.12 -4.97 0.89
C VAL A 9 3.41 -6.47 0.75
N LEU A 10 4.02 -6.91 -0.35
CA LEU A 10 4.39 -8.33 -0.53
C LEU A 10 5.44 -8.79 0.48
N ILE A 11 6.40 -7.92 0.84
CA ILE A 11 7.38 -8.20 1.89
C ILE A 11 6.67 -8.36 3.24
N ALA A 12 5.81 -7.41 3.64
CA ALA A 12 5.05 -7.55 4.89
C ALA A 12 4.19 -8.81 4.90
N TYR A 13 3.52 -9.10 3.78
CA TYR A 13 2.69 -10.29 3.64
C TYR A 13 3.50 -11.57 3.86
N GLY A 14 4.63 -11.72 3.16
CA GLY A 14 5.50 -12.89 3.29
C GLY A 14 6.13 -13.03 4.67
N SER A 15 6.56 -11.92 5.28
CA SER A 15 7.17 -11.91 6.62
C SER A 15 6.16 -12.22 7.73
N LEU A 16 4.91 -11.77 7.61
CA LEU A 16 3.90 -11.93 8.66
C LEU A 16 2.97 -13.12 8.45
N TYR A 17 3.06 -13.82 7.32
CA TYR A 17 2.31 -15.05 7.08
C TYR A 17 2.75 -16.17 8.06
N PRO A 18 1.82 -16.96 8.65
CA PRO A 18 0.37 -17.04 8.36
C PRO A 18 -0.51 -16.08 9.16
N GLY A 19 0.06 -15.18 9.96
CA GLY A 19 -0.70 -14.22 10.76
C GLY A 19 -1.34 -14.82 12.01
N ASN A 20 -0.82 -15.95 12.51
CA ASN A 20 -1.30 -16.60 13.73
C ASN A 20 -0.71 -15.94 14.99
N PHE A 21 -0.97 -14.65 15.17
CA PHE A 21 -0.41 -13.89 16.28
C PHE A 21 -0.90 -14.44 17.63
N SER A 22 0.04 -14.62 18.57
CA SER A 22 -0.27 -15.02 19.94
C SER A 22 0.58 -14.22 20.93
N THR A 23 0.27 -14.35 22.22
CA THR A 23 1.12 -13.81 23.28
C THR A 23 2.47 -14.51 23.25
N PRO A 24 3.60 -13.78 23.14
CA PRO A 24 4.92 -14.35 23.17
C PRO A 24 5.28 -14.76 24.60
N ASP A 25 6.13 -15.77 24.74
CA ASP A 25 6.69 -16.11 26.04
C ASP A 25 7.45 -14.89 26.61
N ALA A 26 7.43 -14.73 27.94
CA ALA A 26 8.01 -13.56 28.61
C ALA A 26 9.51 -13.37 28.26
N GLU A 27 10.22 -14.44 27.92
CA GLU A 27 11.64 -14.41 27.54
C GLU A 27 11.85 -14.19 26.03
N ALA A 28 10.83 -14.35 25.16
CA ALA A 28 10.99 -14.31 23.70
C ALA A 28 11.41 -12.91 23.18
N ALA A 29 10.84 -11.85 23.74
CA ALA A 29 11.23 -10.48 23.39
C ALA A 29 12.65 -10.14 23.87
N ARG A 30 13.03 -10.67 25.05
CA ARG A 30 14.38 -10.52 25.59
C ARG A 30 15.39 -11.28 24.74
N GLN A 31 15.07 -12.53 24.40
CA GLN A 31 15.87 -13.37 23.52
C GLN A 31 16.05 -12.74 22.14
N PHE A 32 15.00 -12.18 21.53
CA PHE A 32 15.10 -11.46 20.26
C PHE A 32 16.13 -10.31 20.29
N LEU A 33 16.20 -9.56 21.40
CA LEU A 33 17.14 -8.46 21.56
C LEU A 33 18.56 -8.91 21.94
N THR A 34 18.71 -10.06 22.60
CA THR A 34 20.00 -10.55 23.10
C THR A 34 20.67 -11.61 22.23
N ASP A 35 19.90 -12.38 21.45
CA ASP A 35 20.41 -13.47 20.62
C ASP A 35 20.95 -12.92 19.30
N TRP A 36 22.27 -12.69 19.27
CA TRP A 36 22.98 -12.13 18.13
C TRP A 36 23.73 -13.21 17.35
N ARG A 37 22.99 -14.18 16.80
CA ARG A 37 23.55 -15.19 15.88
C ARG A 37 23.34 -14.73 14.44
N PRO A 38 24.38 -14.21 13.76
CA PRO A 38 24.23 -13.71 12.39
C PRO A 38 23.89 -14.81 11.38
N PHE A 39 24.16 -16.08 11.68
CA PHE A 39 23.91 -17.19 10.76
C PHE A 39 23.06 -18.26 11.43
N THR A 40 21.80 -18.37 11.01
CA THR A 40 20.84 -19.41 11.41
C THR A 40 20.91 -20.57 10.42
N SER A 41 20.58 -20.32 9.15
CA SER A 41 20.73 -21.25 8.04
C SER A 41 21.00 -20.51 6.73
N PRO A 42 21.67 -21.14 5.74
CA PRO A 42 21.88 -20.53 4.42
C PRO A 42 20.57 -20.16 3.71
N GLY A 43 19.51 -20.96 3.88
CA GLY A 43 18.20 -20.72 3.27
C GLY A 43 17.51 -19.49 3.84
N ASP A 44 17.57 -19.31 5.16
CA ASP A 44 17.01 -18.16 5.87
C ASP A 44 17.73 -16.85 5.50
N LEU A 45 19.07 -16.88 5.51
CA LEU A 45 19.91 -15.78 5.05
C LEU A 45 19.61 -15.37 3.60
N LEU A 46 19.59 -16.33 2.68
CA LEU A 46 19.31 -16.07 1.27
C LEU A 46 17.87 -15.59 1.06
N GLY A 47 16.92 -16.11 1.84
CA GLY A 47 15.53 -15.68 1.84
C GLY A 47 15.38 -14.20 2.20
N ASN A 48 16.01 -13.77 3.30
CA ASN A 48 15.97 -12.38 3.75
C ASN A 48 16.66 -11.41 2.75
N ILE A 49 17.80 -11.80 2.18
CA ILE A 49 18.46 -11.02 1.11
C ILE A 49 17.53 -10.90 -0.11
N ALA A 50 16.98 -12.02 -0.58
CA ALA A 50 16.11 -12.05 -1.76
C ALA A 50 14.82 -11.25 -1.56
N LEU A 51 14.31 -11.19 -0.33
CA LEU A 51 13.07 -10.48 0.01
C LEU A 51 13.20 -8.96 -0.17
N PHE A 52 14.31 -8.37 0.28
CA PHE A 52 14.54 -6.92 0.21
C PHE A 52 15.28 -6.45 -1.06
N PHE A 53 15.92 -7.36 -1.80
CA PHE A 53 16.59 -7.04 -3.06
C PHE A 53 15.70 -6.29 -4.08
N PRO A 54 14.47 -6.74 -4.38
CA PRO A 54 13.58 -6.03 -5.30
C PRO A 54 13.24 -4.61 -4.84
N LEU A 55 13.13 -4.39 -3.52
CA LEU A 55 12.82 -3.07 -2.95
C LEU A 55 13.98 -2.10 -3.19
N GLY A 56 15.22 -2.54 -2.96
CA GLY A 56 16.42 -1.73 -3.21
C GLY A 56 16.58 -1.36 -4.68
N MET A 57 16.41 -2.35 -5.55
CA MET A 57 16.50 -2.15 -7.00
C MET A 57 15.42 -1.18 -7.50
N ALA A 58 14.15 -1.42 -7.14
CA ALA A 58 13.05 -0.53 -7.52
C ALA A 58 13.19 0.88 -6.91
N GLY A 59 13.81 1.00 -5.73
CA GLY A 59 13.99 2.25 -5.00
C GLY A 59 14.84 3.26 -5.77
N ILE A 60 15.86 2.75 -6.47
CA ILE A 60 16.74 3.54 -7.34
C ILE A 60 16.12 3.75 -8.72
N LEU A 61 15.65 2.68 -9.36
CA LEU A 61 15.21 2.73 -10.76
C LEU A 61 13.94 3.57 -10.98
N PHE A 62 13.03 3.59 -9.99
CA PHE A 62 11.79 4.36 -10.05
C PHE A 62 11.81 5.62 -9.18
N ALA A 63 13.01 6.07 -8.78
CA ALA A 63 13.19 7.34 -8.10
C ALA A 63 12.83 8.51 -9.05
N SER A 64 12.06 9.49 -8.56
CA SER A 64 11.83 10.70 -9.35
C SER A 64 13.08 11.56 -9.33
N ASN A 65 13.56 11.99 -10.50
CA ASN A 65 14.76 12.83 -10.71
C ASN A 65 14.66 14.27 -10.13
N ARG A 66 13.78 14.50 -9.13
CA ARG A 66 13.42 15.84 -8.63
C ARG A 66 14.07 16.20 -7.28
N GLY A 67 15.06 15.45 -6.81
CA GLY A 67 15.73 15.70 -5.53
C GLY A 67 17.18 15.22 -5.49
N ASN A 68 17.89 15.53 -4.40
CA ASN A 68 19.27 15.08 -4.19
C ASN A 68 19.30 13.54 -4.01
N ALA A 69 20.01 12.85 -4.91
CA ALA A 69 20.07 11.39 -4.96
C ALA A 69 20.62 10.76 -3.66
N THR A 70 21.53 11.46 -2.98
CA THR A 70 22.09 11.02 -1.68
C THR A 70 21.02 11.02 -0.59
N ILE A 71 20.23 12.09 -0.50
CA ILE A 71 19.13 12.21 0.46
C ILE A 71 18.05 11.16 0.20
N HIS A 72 17.70 10.93 -1.07
CA HIS A 72 16.75 9.89 -1.46
C HIS A 72 17.24 8.49 -1.08
N GLY A 73 18.52 8.18 -1.35
CA GLY A 73 19.15 6.93 -0.94
C GLY A 73 19.16 6.75 0.58
N ALA A 74 19.50 7.80 1.33
CA ALA A 74 19.48 7.77 2.80
C ALA A 74 18.07 7.52 3.35
N TRP A 75 17.04 8.17 2.79
CA TRP A 75 15.65 7.91 3.18
C TRP A 75 15.19 6.50 2.85
N LEU A 76 15.60 5.94 1.71
CA LEU A 76 15.28 4.56 1.35
C LEU A 76 15.92 3.55 2.30
N LEU A 77 17.17 3.78 2.68
CA LEU A 77 17.87 2.92 3.64
C LEU A 77 17.27 3.04 5.04
N LEU A 78 16.94 4.26 5.49
CA LEU A 78 16.27 4.48 6.76
C LEU A 78 14.88 3.81 6.77
N PHE A 79 14.12 3.95 5.68
CA PHE A 79 12.84 3.27 5.53
C PHE A 79 13.01 1.74 5.59
N ALA A 80 13.94 1.17 4.83
CA ALA A 80 14.18 -0.27 4.82
C ALA A 80 14.60 -0.80 6.20
N LEU A 81 15.43 -0.04 6.93
CA LEU A 81 15.89 -0.40 8.28
C LEU A 81 14.72 -0.42 9.27
N VAL A 82 13.96 0.67 9.34
CA VAL A 82 12.79 0.77 10.22
C VAL A 82 11.74 -0.28 9.85
N TYR A 83 11.52 -0.49 8.56
CA TYR A 83 10.54 -1.44 8.06
C TYR A 83 10.94 -2.89 8.37
N SER A 84 12.19 -3.27 8.10
CA SER A 84 12.71 -4.61 8.40
C SER A 84 12.70 -4.88 9.91
N PHE A 85 13.12 -3.91 10.73
CA PHE A 85 13.05 -4.03 12.18
C PHE A 85 11.61 -4.19 12.67
N ALA A 86 10.67 -3.40 12.15
CA ALA A 86 9.26 -3.52 12.51
C ALA A 86 8.67 -4.89 12.16
N LEU A 87 9.05 -5.47 11.01
CA LEU A 87 8.62 -6.81 10.60
C LEU A 87 9.20 -7.90 11.51
N GLN A 88 10.49 -7.83 11.82
CA GLN A 88 11.17 -8.79 12.71
C GLN A 88 10.66 -8.70 14.15
N LEU A 89 10.43 -7.47 14.63
CA LEU A 89 9.79 -7.25 15.91
C LEU A 89 8.38 -7.86 15.91
N ALA A 90 7.56 -7.59 14.89
CA ALA A 90 6.22 -8.17 14.77
C ALA A 90 6.22 -9.71 14.74
N GLN A 91 7.27 -10.34 14.22
CA GLN A 91 7.42 -11.80 14.23
C GLN A 91 7.64 -12.40 15.63
N VAL A 92 8.03 -11.61 16.63
CA VAL A 92 8.10 -12.11 18.03
C VAL A 92 6.74 -12.63 18.50
N TRP A 93 5.65 -12.04 18.00
CA TRP A 93 4.28 -12.47 18.29
C TRP A 93 3.78 -13.58 17.37
N LEU A 94 4.61 -14.17 16.51
CA LEU A 94 4.23 -15.27 15.61
C LEU A 94 4.93 -16.58 16.03
N PRO A 95 4.25 -17.51 16.72
CA PRO A 95 4.85 -18.77 17.17
C PRO A 95 5.40 -19.65 16.06
N SER A 96 4.86 -19.48 14.85
CA SER A 96 5.26 -20.22 13.65
C SER A 96 6.53 -19.67 13.00
N ARG A 97 7.10 -18.58 13.52
CA ARG A 97 8.27 -17.89 12.96
C ARG A 97 9.36 -17.73 14.03
N SER A 98 10.60 -17.86 13.61
CA SER A 98 11.76 -17.51 14.41
C SER A 98 12.14 -16.06 14.13
N ALA A 99 11.77 -15.15 15.03
CA ALA A 99 12.22 -13.76 14.94
C ALA A 99 13.72 -13.68 15.24
N ALA A 100 14.49 -13.03 14.36
CA ALA A 100 15.92 -12.86 14.56
C ALA A 100 16.34 -11.43 14.23
N LEU A 101 16.95 -10.73 15.18
CA LEU A 101 17.44 -9.36 14.95
C LEU A 101 18.53 -9.33 13.86
N ALA A 102 19.29 -10.42 13.71
CA ALA A 102 20.25 -10.63 12.64
C ALA A 102 19.62 -10.54 11.24
N ASP A 103 18.35 -10.90 11.07
CA ASP A 103 17.68 -10.84 9.78
C ASP A 103 17.49 -9.40 9.29
N VAL A 104 17.46 -8.43 10.21
CA VAL A 104 17.48 -7.01 9.83
C VAL A 104 18.75 -6.70 9.03
N LEU A 105 19.90 -7.28 9.40
CA LEU A 105 21.14 -7.12 8.64
C LEU A 105 21.06 -7.75 7.25
N TRP A 106 20.49 -8.96 7.14
CA TRP A 106 20.36 -9.65 5.84
C TRP A 106 19.36 -8.96 4.92
N ASN A 107 18.25 -8.47 5.46
CA ASN A 107 17.30 -7.62 4.74
C ASN A 107 17.97 -6.32 4.24
N MET A 108 18.77 -5.67 5.08
CA MET A 108 19.54 -4.49 4.67
C MET A 108 20.62 -4.80 3.63
N THR A 109 21.22 -5.99 3.68
CA THR A 109 22.16 -6.48 2.65
C THR A 109 21.44 -6.71 1.32
N GLY A 110 20.24 -7.27 1.34
CA GLY A 110 19.34 -7.36 0.19
C GLY A 110 19.03 -5.99 -0.41
N MET A 111 18.61 -5.05 0.43
CA MET A 111 18.34 -3.65 0.02
C MET A 111 19.57 -3.02 -0.67
N LEU A 112 20.74 -3.09 -0.05
CA LEU A 112 21.98 -2.48 -0.57
C LEU A 112 22.44 -3.13 -1.88
N SER A 113 22.40 -4.46 -1.97
CA SER A 113 22.76 -5.19 -3.19
C SER A 113 21.81 -4.87 -4.34
N GLY A 114 20.50 -4.78 -4.08
CA GLY A 114 19.51 -4.33 -5.06
C GLY A 114 19.78 -2.90 -5.56
N MET A 115 20.08 -1.97 -4.66
CA MET A 115 20.44 -0.59 -5.01
C MET A 115 21.73 -0.54 -5.86
N ALA A 116 22.75 -1.33 -5.50
CA ALA A 116 24.02 -1.38 -6.22
C ALA A 116 23.83 -1.90 -7.65
N VAL A 117 23.07 -2.99 -7.83
CA VAL A 117 22.74 -3.55 -9.14
C VAL A 117 21.98 -2.52 -9.99
N ALA A 118 20.99 -1.84 -9.42
CA ALA A 118 20.26 -0.78 -10.11
C ALA A 118 21.19 0.37 -10.58
N HIS A 119 22.17 0.76 -9.76
CA HIS A 119 23.13 1.80 -10.11
C HIS A 119 24.11 1.36 -11.21
N LEU A 120 24.57 0.11 -11.18
CA LEU A 120 25.42 -0.48 -12.23
C LEU A 120 24.68 -0.54 -13.57
N ILE A 121 23.39 -0.89 -13.55
CA ILE A 121 22.53 -0.86 -14.73
C ILE A 121 22.40 0.59 -15.22
N GLY A 122 22.08 1.53 -14.34
CA GLY A 122 21.91 2.95 -14.70
C GLY A 122 23.16 3.61 -15.30
N LYS A 123 24.36 3.25 -14.83
CA LYS A 123 25.64 3.78 -15.34
C LYS A 123 26.01 3.32 -16.76
N ARG A 124 25.49 2.17 -17.20
CA ARG A 124 25.82 1.60 -18.52
C ARG A 124 24.94 2.14 -19.66
N LEU A 125 23.95 2.97 -19.36
CA LEU A 125 23.07 3.57 -20.37
C LEU A 125 23.47 5.02 -20.68
N PRO A 126 23.55 5.42 -21.96
CA PRO A 126 23.76 6.81 -22.37
C PRO A 126 22.67 7.73 -21.82
N GLY A 127 23.01 8.99 -21.55
CA GLY A 127 22.25 9.97 -20.74
C GLY A 127 20.82 10.36 -21.17
N ASN A 128 20.18 9.62 -22.08
CA ASN A 128 18.75 9.75 -22.41
C ASN A 128 18.06 8.40 -22.70
N ALA A 129 18.76 7.26 -22.61
CA ALA A 129 18.14 5.95 -22.75
C ALA A 129 17.47 5.57 -21.43
N HIS A 130 16.14 5.41 -21.43
CA HIS A 130 15.47 4.84 -20.27
C HIS A 130 16.02 3.43 -20.04
N PRO A 131 16.47 3.08 -18.82
CA PRO A 131 17.07 1.78 -18.52
C PRO A 131 16.16 0.58 -18.81
N PHE A 132 14.87 0.84 -19.07
CA PHE A 132 13.86 -0.16 -19.29
C PHE A 132 13.08 0.07 -20.59
N ASP A 133 13.68 -0.25 -21.74
CA ASP A 133 12.87 -0.52 -22.93
C ASP A 133 12.09 -1.83 -22.69
N ALA A 134 10.80 -1.69 -22.40
CA ALA A 134 9.91 -2.82 -22.20
C ALA A 134 9.93 -3.81 -23.37
N ALA A 135 10.28 -3.36 -24.58
CA ALA A 135 10.40 -4.20 -25.76
C ALA A 135 11.51 -5.26 -25.64
N LEU A 136 12.58 -5.00 -24.87
CA LEU A 136 13.72 -5.89 -24.67
C LEU A 136 13.66 -6.63 -23.32
N LEU A 137 13.13 -5.98 -22.29
CA LEU A 137 13.13 -6.56 -20.94
C LEU A 137 12.14 -7.68 -20.74
N VAL A 138 10.93 -7.57 -21.32
CA VAL A 138 9.91 -8.60 -21.14
C VAL A 138 10.34 -9.92 -21.80
N PRO A 139 10.88 -9.94 -23.04
CA PRO A 139 11.49 -11.15 -23.59
C PRO A 139 12.62 -11.73 -22.73
N LEU A 140 13.51 -10.87 -22.19
CA LEU A 140 14.59 -11.31 -21.31
C LEU A 140 14.05 -11.94 -20.01
N LEU A 141 13.02 -11.34 -19.42
CA LEU A 141 12.34 -11.86 -18.24
C LEU A 141 11.70 -13.22 -18.52
N VAL A 142 11.06 -13.40 -19.69
CA VAL A 142 10.52 -14.68 -20.13
C VAL A 142 11.61 -15.75 -20.22
N LEU A 143 12.78 -15.43 -20.78
CA LEU A 143 13.92 -16.36 -20.85
C LEU A 143 14.46 -16.74 -19.47
N ILE A 144 14.63 -15.75 -18.58
CA ILE A 144 15.09 -16.00 -17.21
C ILE A 144 14.10 -16.89 -16.46
N LEU A 145 12.80 -16.56 -16.50
CA LEU A 145 11.76 -17.34 -15.83
C LEU A 145 11.63 -18.76 -16.41
N TRP A 146 11.78 -18.92 -17.72
CA TRP A 146 11.82 -20.25 -18.35
C TRP A 146 13.00 -21.09 -17.84
N LEU A 147 14.22 -20.53 -17.85
CA LEU A 147 15.40 -21.23 -17.35
C LEU A 147 15.27 -21.58 -15.86
N LEU A 148 14.72 -20.67 -15.05
CA LEU A 148 14.46 -20.94 -13.62
C LEU A 148 13.41 -22.04 -13.43
N THR A 149 12.35 -22.07 -14.25
CA THR A 149 11.36 -23.15 -14.24
C THR A 149 12.02 -24.50 -14.48
N GLU A 150 13.03 -24.55 -15.36
CA GLU A 150 13.72 -25.79 -15.68
C GLU A 150 14.83 -26.17 -14.70
N LEU A 151 15.50 -25.20 -14.07
CA LEU A 151 16.77 -25.43 -13.36
C LEU A 151 16.72 -25.21 -11.84
N LEU A 152 15.60 -24.75 -11.27
CA LEU A 152 15.47 -24.68 -9.80
C LEU A 152 15.60 -26.08 -9.18
N PRO A 153 16.34 -26.27 -8.07
CA PRO A 153 16.77 -25.24 -7.11
C PRO A 153 18.12 -24.56 -7.38
N LEU A 154 18.78 -24.81 -8.53
CA LEU A 154 20.11 -24.26 -8.85
C LEU A 154 21.24 -24.69 -7.91
N VAL A 155 21.10 -25.85 -7.26
CA VAL A 155 22.14 -26.45 -6.40
C VAL A 155 22.89 -27.53 -7.18
N PRO A 156 24.06 -27.23 -7.76
CA PRO A 156 24.85 -28.21 -8.49
C PRO A 156 25.47 -29.23 -7.52
N THR A 157 25.58 -30.48 -7.97
CA THR A 157 26.35 -31.53 -7.28
C THR A 157 27.31 -32.19 -8.26
N LEU A 158 28.46 -32.62 -7.75
CA LEU A 158 29.45 -33.42 -8.49
C LEU A 158 29.39 -34.90 -8.11
N ASP A 159 28.27 -35.33 -7.52
CA ASP A 159 28.04 -36.74 -7.19
C ASP A 159 27.83 -37.56 -8.47
N TRP A 160 28.71 -38.55 -8.67
CA TRP A 160 28.66 -39.46 -9.80
C TRP A 160 27.38 -40.30 -9.83
N GLN A 161 26.86 -40.68 -8.66
CA GLN A 161 25.63 -41.47 -8.58
C GLN A 161 24.45 -40.65 -9.09
N LYS A 162 24.39 -39.37 -8.72
CA LYS A 162 23.38 -38.43 -9.20
C LYS A 162 23.37 -38.31 -10.73
N PHE A 163 24.54 -38.29 -11.39
CA PHE A 163 24.60 -38.22 -12.85
C PHE A 163 23.95 -39.43 -13.52
N LYS A 164 24.18 -40.63 -12.97
CA LYS A 164 23.52 -41.85 -13.44
C LYS A 164 22.02 -41.80 -13.20
N ASP A 165 21.61 -41.41 -12.00
CA ASP A 165 20.19 -41.34 -11.61
C ASP A 165 19.42 -40.32 -12.44
N ALA A 166 20.05 -39.20 -12.80
CA ALA A 166 19.45 -38.18 -13.65
C ALA A 166 19.23 -38.64 -15.10
N LEU A 167 20.04 -39.58 -15.61
CA LEU A 167 19.96 -40.09 -16.99
C LEU A 167 19.16 -41.39 -17.11
N LYS A 168 19.03 -42.17 -16.03
CA LYS A 168 18.33 -43.45 -16.02
C LYS A 168 16.90 -43.39 -16.62
N PRO A 169 16.07 -42.36 -16.33
CA PRO A 169 14.72 -42.27 -16.89
C PRO A 169 14.66 -42.13 -18.41
N LEU A 170 15.73 -41.67 -19.07
CA LEU A 170 15.79 -41.65 -20.54
C LEU A 170 15.77 -43.06 -21.14
N LEU A 171 16.34 -44.04 -20.44
CA LEU A 171 16.41 -45.43 -20.91
C LEU A 171 15.06 -46.14 -20.79
N GLU A 172 14.21 -45.72 -19.84
CA GLU A 172 12.87 -46.27 -19.64
C GLU A 172 11.88 -45.79 -20.71
N PHE A 173 12.18 -44.70 -21.42
CA PHE A 173 11.37 -44.14 -22.51
C PHE A 173 9.89 -43.90 -22.16
N ASN A 174 9.58 -43.61 -20.89
CA ASN A 174 8.25 -43.24 -20.46
C ASN A 174 7.92 -41.78 -20.82
N ILE A 175 6.98 -41.59 -21.75
CA ILE A 175 6.60 -40.26 -22.25
C ILE A 175 5.24 -39.88 -21.68
N SER A 176 5.22 -38.85 -20.83
CA SER A 176 4.01 -38.12 -20.45
C SER A 176 3.72 -37.03 -21.48
N PHE A 177 2.58 -37.13 -22.17
CA PHE A 177 2.14 -36.15 -23.16
C PHE A 177 1.95 -34.73 -22.58
N PRO A 178 1.30 -34.54 -21.40
CA PRO A 178 1.21 -33.23 -20.76
C PRO A 178 2.58 -32.62 -20.42
N ALA A 179 3.52 -33.43 -19.94
CA ALA A 179 4.87 -32.94 -19.64
C ALA A 179 5.63 -32.56 -20.91
N ALA A 180 5.60 -33.43 -21.93
CA ALA A 180 6.28 -33.19 -23.20
C ALA A 180 5.74 -31.94 -23.92
N THR A 181 4.43 -31.75 -23.94
CA THR A 181 3.79 -30.56 -24.51
C THR A 181 4.15 -29.29 -23.74
N MET A 182 4.26 -29.35 -22.41
CA MET A 182 4.70 -28.22 -21.59
C MET A 182 6.15 -27.81 -21.89
N HIS A 183 7.07 -28.77 -22.01
CA HIS A 183 8.45 -28.49 -22.39
C HIS A 183 8.57 -27.96 -23.83
N ALA A 184 7.76 -28.47 -24.77
CA ALA A 184 7.68 -27.95 -26.13
C ALA A 184 7.17 -26.51 -26.18
N ALA A 185 6.11 -26.20 -25.42
CA ALA A 185 5.58 -24.85 -25.28
C ALA A 185 6.61 -23.89 -24.67
N GLY A 186 7.31 -24.33 -23.61
CA GLY A 186 8.36 -23.57 -22.96
C GLY A 186 9.49 -23.20 -23.92
N ALA A 187 10.02 -24.20 -24.65
CA ALA A 187 11.07 -23.99 -25.64
C ALA A 187 10.61 -23.08 -26.80
N LEU A 188 9.36 -23.19 -27.26
CA LEU A 188 8.82 -22.33 -28.32
C LEU A 188 8.62 -20.87 -27.85
N ALA A 189 8.19 -20.67 -26.60
CA ALA A 189 8.10 -19.35 -25.99
C ALA A 189 9.48 -18.70 -25.79
N ALA A 190 10.48 -19.49 -25.37
CA ALA A 190 11.87 -19.04 -25.26
C ALA A 190 12.47 -18.69 -26.64
N GLY A 191 12.23 -19.52 -27.65
CA GLY A 191 12.63 -19.22 -29.03
C GLY A 191 12.01 -17.92 -29.54
N SER A 192 10.73 -17.70 -29.26
CA SER A 192 10.04 -16.44 -29.55
C SER A 192 10.70 -15.24 -28.87
N ALA A 193 11.14 -15.40 -27.61
CA ALA A 193 11.84 -14.36 -26.87
C ALA A 193 13.21 -14.03 -27.49
N PHE A 194 14.00 -15.02 -27.91
CA PHE A 194 15.26 -14.79 -28.63
C PHE A 194 15.04 -14.05 -29.97
N VAL A 195 14.01 -14.43 -30.74
CA VAL A 195 13.65 -13.73 -31.98
C VAL A 195 13.26 -12.27 -31.70
N ALA A 196 12.50 -12.02 -30.63
CA ALA A 196 12.11 -10.67 -30.24
C ALA A 196 13.30 -9.80 -29.79
N LEU A 197 14.36 -10.42 -29.26
CA LEU A 197 15.64 -9.79 -28.93
C LEU A 197 16.57 -9.62 -30.15
N GLY A 198 16.12 -9.98 -31.35
CA GLY A 198 16.94 -9.91 -32.57
C GLY A 198 18.05 -10.95 -32.65
N ARG A 199 17.99 -12.01 -31.84
CA ARG A 199 18.96 -13.11 -31.83
C ARG A 199 18.53 -14.22 -32.78
N GLN A 200 19.50 -14.93 -33.34
CA GLN A 200 19.22 -16.09 -34.17
C GLN A 200 18.71 -17.24 -33.29
N PRO A 201 17.46 -17.73 -33.51
CA PRO A 201 16.87 -18.73 -32.63
C PRO A 201 17.60 -20.07 -32.68
N SER A 202 18.16 -20.47 -33.82
CA SER A 202 18.88 -21.76 -33.94
C SER A 202 20.04 -21.91 -32.96
N THR A 203 20.94 -20.93 -32.90
CA THR A 203 22.12 -21.01 -32.04
C THR A 203 21.78 -20.76 -30.59
N TRP A 204 20.99 -19.72 -30.31
CA TRP A 204 20.70 -19.31 -28.94
C TRP A 204 19.72 -20.24 -28.23
N LEU A 205 18.64 -20.67 -28.88
CA LEU A 205 17.71 -21.64 -28.29
C LEU A 205 18.38 -23.01 -28.15
N GLY A 206 19.14 -23.45 -29.16
CA GLY A 206 19.89 -24.70 -29.09
C GLY A 206 20.88 -24.72 -27.91
N SER A 207 21.65 -23.65 -27.75
CA SER A 207 22.58 -23.51 -26.61
C SER A 207 21.84 -23.51 -25.27
N ALA A 208 20.72 -22.80 -25.17
CA ALA A 208 19.92 -22.75 -23.95
C ALA A 208 19.33 -24.12 -23.58
N ILE A 209 18.86 -24.90 -24.58
CA ILE A 209 18.36 -26.26 -24.36
C ILE A 209 19.48 -27.19 -23.88
N VAL A 210 20.68 -27.10 -24.47
CA VAL A 210 21.84 -27.87 -24.01
C VAL A 210 22.21 -27.51 -22.57
N ILE A 211 22.16 -26.22 -22.20
CA ILE A 211 22.35 -25.78 -20.82
C ILE A 211 21.27 -26.37 -19.90
N VAL A 212 20.01 -26.41 -20.34
CA VAL A 212 18.92 -27.04 -19.57
C VAL A 212 19.22 -28.53 -19.34
N TRP A 213 19.58 -29.27 -20.39
CA TRP A 213 19.90 -30.70 -20.27
C TRP A 213 21.10 -30.96 -19.36
N ALA A 214 22.19 -30.22 -19.55
CA ALA A 214 23.37 -30.31 -18.67
C ALA A 214 23.00 -29.98 -17.22
N GLY A 215 22.17 -28.94 -17.02
CA GLY A 215 21.66 -28.55 -15.72
C GLY A 215 20.82 -29.64 -15.06
N LYS A 216 19.93 -30.33 -15.80
CA LYS A 216 19.16 -31.48 -15.26
C LYS A 216 20.10 -32.60 -14.79
N VAL A 217 21.22 -32.82 -15.46
CA VAL A 217 22.22 -33.83 -15.07
C VAL A 217 23.08 -33.38 -13.88
N ILE A 218 23.32 -32.08 -13.69
CA ILE A 218 24.21 -31.58 -12.63
C ILE A 218 23.48 -31.16 -11.34
N ILE A 219 22.27 -30.61 -11.44
CA ILE A 219 21.55 -30.00 -10.31
C ILE A 219 20.71 -31.04 -9.55
N VAL A 220 20.80 -31.06 -8.22
CA VAL A 220 20.07 -32.01 -7.36
C VAL A 220 18.54 -31.96 -7.59
N ASN A 221 17.85 -33.07 -7.32
CA ASN A 221 16.39 -33.20 -7.44
C ASN A 221 15.85 -32.88 -8.85
N LEU A 222 16.70 -32.95 -9.88
CA LEU A 222 16.33 -32.83 -11.28
C LEU A 222 16.75 -34.10 -12.02
N ILE A 223 15.88 -34.51 -12.93
CA ILE A 223 16.06 -35.65 -13.83
C ILE A 223 15.91 -35.19 -15.27
N LEU A 224 16.60 -35.87 -16.17
CA LEU A 224 16.41 -35.75 -17.60
C LEU A 224 15.54 -36.95 -18.02
N ASP A 225 14.29 -36.71 -18.37
CA ASP A 225 13.35 -37.74 -18.83
C ASP A 225 13.05 -37.62 -20.33
N ALA A 226 12.38 -38.64 -20.88
CA ALA A 226 12.04 -38.68 -22.31
C ALA A 226 11.06 -37.57 -22.70
N SER A 227 10.15 -37.18 -21.79
CA SER A 227 9.19 -36.08 -22.02
C SER A 227 9.88 -34.75 -22.24
N LEU A 228 10.84 -34.38 -21.39
CA LEU A 228 11.61 -33.15 -21.50
C LEU A 228 12.50 -33.17 -22.74
N PHE A 229 13.20 -34.28 -22.97
CA PHE A 229 14.09 -34.41 -24.11
C PHE A 229 13.33 -34.24 -25.44
N LEU A 230 12.25 -35.00 -25.64
CA LEU A 230 11.44 -34.91 -26.86
C LEU A 230 10.66 -33.60 -26.96
N GLY A 231 10.11 -33.11 -25.83
CA GLY A 231 9.39 -31.85 -25.79
C GLY A 231 10.27 -30.67 -26.17
N SER A 232 11.45 -30.55 -25.58
CA SER A 232 12.41 -29.48 -25.92
C SER A 232 12.89 -29.55 -27.37
N LEU A 233 13.13 -30.76 -27.91
CA LEU A 233 13.47 -30.94 -29.32
C LEU A 233 12.32 -30.56 -30.27
N ALA A 234 11.09 -30.95 -29.94
CA ALA A 234 9.89 -30.58 -30.69
C ALA A 234 9.67 -29.05 -30.69
N GLY A 235 9.84 -28.41 -29.53
CA GLY A 235 9.76 -26.95 -29.41
C GLY A 235 10.87 -26.23 -30.21
N TYR A 236 12.09 -26.77 -30.20
CA TYR A 236 13.21 -26.27 -31.02
C TYR A 236 12.91 -26.38 -32.53
N ALA A 237 12.50 -27.55 -33.00
CA ALA A 237 12.14 -27.78 -34.40
C ALA A 237 10.96 -26.89 -34.84
N GLY A 238 9.93 -26.80 -33.99
CA GLY A 238 8.79 -25.91 -34.21
C GLY A 238 9.20 -24.44 -34.30
N CYS A 239 10.12 -23.99 -33.44
CA CYS A 239 10.64 -22.63 -33.47
C CYS A 239 11.37 -22.34 -34.79
N LEU A 240 12.22 -23.26 -35.26
CA LEU A 240 12.94 -23.09 -36.54
C LEU A 240 11.99 -23.04 -37.73
N MET A 241 10.99 -23.93 -37.77
CA MET A 241 10.01 -23.98 -38.85
C MET A 241 9.14 -22.71 -38.89
N LEU A 242 8.59 -22.31 -37.75
CA LEU A 242 7.71 -21.13 -37.64
C LEU A 242 8.46 -19.82 -37.83
N SER A 243 9.73 -19.75 -37.44
CA SER A 243 10.57 -18.56 -37.69
C SER A 243 10.74 -18.26 -39.19
N ARG A 244 10.65 -19.28 -40.05
CA ARG A 244 10.67 -19.11 -41.53
C ARG A 244 9.36 -18.55 -42.07
N LEU A 245 8.23 -18.78 -41.38
CA LEU A 245 6.90 -18.34 -41.81
C LEU A 245 6.55 -16.92 -41.36
N GLY A 246 7.38 -16.29 -40.53
CA GLY A 246 7.25 -14.92 -40.07
C GLY A 246 7.01 -14.79 -38.55
N ARG A 247 7.37 -13.62 -38.01
CA ARG A 247 7.36 -13.37 -36.55
C ARG A 247 5.98 -13.46 -35.92
N VAL A 248 4.93 -13.00 -36.62
CA VAL A 248 3.55 -13.00 -36.11
C VAL A 248 3.05 -14.43 -35.89
N LYS A 249 3.23 -15.31 -36.88
CA LYS A 249 2.84 -16.73 -36.80
C LYS A 249 3.59 -17.46 -35.69
N LEU A 250 4.87 -17.16 -35.50
CA LEU A 250 5.65 -17.71 -34.40
C LEU A 250 5.05 -17.31 -33.04
N PHE A 251 4.73 -16.03 -32.83
CA PHE A 251 4.15 -15.55 -31.57
C PHE A 251 2.74 -16.10 -31.31
N GLU A 252 1.90 -16.20 -32.33
CA GLU A 252 0.57 -16.81 -32.24
C GLU A 252 0.64 -18.30 -31.90
N ALA A 253 1.50 -19.06 -32.59
CA ALA A 253 1.67 -20.48 -32.33
C ALA A 253 2.25 -20.73 -30.93
N ALA A 254 3.22 -19.92 -30.49
CA ALA A 254 3.76 -20.00 -29.13
C ALA A 254 2.69 -19.71 -28.07
N PHE A 255 1.82 -18.72 -28.30
CA PHE A 255 0.71 -18.40 -27.40
C PHE A 255 -0.26 -19.57 -27.27
N TRP A 256 -0.76 -20.07 -28.40
CA TRP A 256 -1.75 -21.16 -28.39
C TRP A 256 -1.17 -22.45 -27.83
N LEU A 257 0.06 -22.82 -28.20
CA LEU A 257 0.71 -24.01 -27.68
C LEU A 257 0.90 -23.92 -26.16
N LEU A 258 1.34 -22.77 -25.64
CA LEU A 258 1.50 -22.57 -24.19
C LEU A 258 0.18 -22.56 -23.43
N LEU A 259 -0.86 -21.91 -23.98
CA LEU A 259 -2.20 -21.89 -23.37
C LEU A 259 -2.79 -23.31 -23.31
N ILE A 260 -2.66 -24.07 -24.40
CA ILE A 260 -3.14 -25.46 -24.48
C ILE A 260 -2.34 -26.36 -23.53
N ALA A 261 -1.00 -26.29 -23.57
CA ALA A 261 -0.13 -27.11 -22.72
C ALA A 261 -0.39 -26.84 -21.23
N TRP A 262 -0.51 -25.57 -20.82
CA TRP A 262 -0.87 -25.22 -19.46
C TRP A 262 -2.25 -25.76 -19.07
N SER A 263 -3.26 -25.61 -19.94
CA SER A 263 -4.62 -26.09 -19.66
C SER A 263 -4.66 -27.62 -19.51
N ILE A 264 -4.00 -28.36 -20.40
CA ILE A 264 -3.90 -29.82 -20.34
C ILE A 264 -3.17 -30.26 -19.07
N ALA A 265 -2.02 -29.64 -18.77
CA ALA A 265 -1.24 -29.96 -17.58
C ALA A 265 -2.03 -29.68 -16.29
N ALA A 266 -2.81 -28.60 -16.26
CA ALA A 266 -3.58 -28.21 -15.09
C ALA A 266 -4.71 -29.18 -14.75
N ILE A 267 -5.38 -29.77 -15.74
CA ILE A 267 -6.53 -30.67 -15.55
C ILE A 267 -6.17 -32.16 -15.60
N THR A 268 -4.90 -32.49 -15.80
CA THR A 268 -4.40 -33.87 -15.77
C THR A 268 -4.02 -34.28 -14.34
N PRO A 269 -4.32 -35.52 -13.89
CA PRO A 269 -5.05 -36.58 -14.61
C PRO A 269 -6.55 -36.34 -14.61
N PHE A 270 -7.24 -36.57 -15.73
CA PHE A 270 -8.70 -36.44 -15.82
C PHE A 270 -9.41 -37.53 -15.00
N SER A 271 -9.49 -37.35 -13.70
CA SER A 271 -10.06 -38.33 -12.77
C SER A 271 -11.00 -37.60 -11.81
N PRO A 272 -12.33 -37.70 -11.99
CA PRO A 272 -13.31 -37.06 -11.12
C PRO A 272 -13.13 -37.47 -9.66
N ALA A 273 -12.93 -36.50 -8.79
CA ALA A 273 -12.75 -36.67 -7.37
C ALA A 273 -13.67 -35.71 -6.61
N SER A 274 -14.30 -36.21 -5.56
CA SER A 274 -15.11 -35.41 -4.63
C SER A 274 -14.22 -34.73 -3.58
N GLY A 275 -14.69 -33.63 -3.00
CA GLY A 275 -14.01 -32.95 -1.89
C GLY A 275 -13.13 -31.75 -2.26
N GLY A 276 -13.28 -31.20 -3.46
CA GLY A 276 -12.65 -29.93 -3.83
C GLY A 276 -13.02 -28.81 -2.87
N THR A 277 -12.03 -28.00 -2.49
CA THR A 277 -12.18 -26.89 -1.53
C THR A 277 -11.71 -25.58 -2.16
N PHE A 278 -12.02 -24.45 -1.53
CA PHE A 278 -11.55 -23.14 -1.98
C PHE A 278 -10.67 -22.47 -0.93
N ASN A 279 -9.51 -21.98 -1.35
CA ASN A 279 -8.63 -21.16 -0.53
C ASN A 279 -8.65 -19.69 -1.00
N GLY A 280 -9.25 -18.84 -0.18
CA GLY A 280 -9.31 -17.39 -0.40
C GLY A 280 -8.08 -16.61 0.10
N ILE A 281 -7.09 -17.27 0.70
CA ILE A 281 -5.88 -16.62 1.23
C ILE A 281 -4.79 -16.69 0.14
N PRO A 282 -4.36 -15.54 -0.44
CA PRO A 282 -3.35 -15.51 -1.51
C PRO A 282 -2.03 -16.16 -1.07
N PHE A 283 -1.35 -16.86 -1.95
CA PHE A 283 -0.08 -17.56 -1.74
C PHE A 283 -0.06 -18.63 -0.63
N ALA A 284 -1.19 -18.94 0.02
CA ALA A 284 -1.18 -19.80 1.20
C ALA A 284 -0.76 -21.25 0.88
N THR A 285 -1.17 -21.78 -0.26
CA THR A 285 -0.72 -23.12 -0.73
C THR A 285 0.77 -23.15 -1.02
N MET A 286 1.32 -22.09 -1.62
CA MET A 286 2.75 -21.96 -1.90
C MET A 286 3.61 -21.79 -0.63
N LEU A 287 3.04 -21.21 0.43
CA LEU A 287 3.76 -20.90 1.68
C LEU A 287 3.64 -21.97 2.78
N ARG A 288 2.67 -22.89 2.71
CA ARG A 288 2.48 -23.96 3.72
C ARG A 288 3.30 -25.22 3.46
N GLY A 289 3.67 -25.47 2.20
CA GLY A 289 4.43 -26.66 1.79
C GLY A 289 5.94 -26.47 1.92
N SER A 290 6.71 -27.32 1.23
CA SER A 290 8.15 -27.11 1.12
C SER A 290 8.43 -25.83 0.31
N MET A 291 9.34 -24.99 0.82
CA MET A 291 9.75 -23.76 0.13
C MET A 291 10.23 -24.02 -1.30
N GLU A 292 10.90 -25.16 -1.54
CA GLU A 292 11.34 -25.55 -2.88
C GLU A 292 10.17 -25.76 -3.84
N THR A 293 9.15 -26.53 -3.45
CA THR A 293 7.97 -26.78 -4.30
C THR A 293 7.18 -25.51 -4.52
N GLY A 294 7.00 -24.69 -3.47
CA GLY A 294 6.35 -23.38 -3.57
C GLY A 294 7.09 -22.43 -4.52
N ALA A 295 8.42 -22.37 -4.42
CA ALA A 295 9.25 -21.54 -5.31
C ALA A 295 9.20 -22.02 -6.77
N ARG A 296 9.30 -23.34 -7.00
CA ARG A 296 9.16 -23.94 -8.34
C ARG A 296 7.80 -23.62 -8.95
N GLY A 297 6.71 -23.81 -8.20
CA GLY A 297 5.35 -23.49 -8.64
C GLY A 297 5.18 -22.01 -8.95
N LEU A 298 5.65 -21.12 -8.07
CA LEU A 298 5.57 -19.67 -8.29
C LEU A 298 6.33 -19.24 -9.55
N VAL A 299 7.56 -19.71 -9.74
CA VAL A 299 8.37 -19.38 -10.93
C VAL A 299 7.72 -19.90 -12.21
N GLN A 300 7.13 -21.10 -12.17
CA GLN A 300 6.38 -21.65 -13.29
C GLN A 300 5.15 -20.79 -13.63
N SER A 301 4.34 -20.39 -12.64
CA SER A 301 3.19 -19.49 -12.88
C SER A 301 3.64 -18.12 -13.40
N LEU A 302 4.70 -17.54 -12.82
CA LEU A 302 5.29 -16.29 -13.31
C LEU A 302 5.75 -16.42 -14.77
N PHE A 303 6.41 -17.52 -15.14
CA PHE A 303 6.82 -17.79 -16.52
C PHE A 303 5.62 -17.86 -17.45
N ILE A 304 4.65 -18.73 -17.16
CA ILE A 304 3.48 -18.97 -18.03
C ILE A 304 2.71 -17.68 -18.24
N TYR A 305 2.38 -16.97 -17.16
CA TYR A 305 1.55 -15.77 -17.23
C TYR A 305 2.26 -14.60 -17.88
N THR A 306 3.54 -14.40 -17.59
CA THR A 306 4.34 -13.37 -18.26
C THR A 306 4.46 -13.67 -19.75
N ALA A 307 4.74 -14.93 -20.13
CA ALA A 307 4.87 -15.34 -21.52
C ALA A 307 3.54 -15.21 -22.28
N LEU A 308 2.42 -15.70 -21.74
CA LEU A 308 1.10 -15.58 -22.38
C LEU A 308 0.68 -14.12 -22.57
N LEU A 309 0.80 -13.29 -21.54
CA LEU A 309 0.47 -11.86 -21.63
C LEU A 309 1.37 -11.13 -22.63
N TRP A 310 2.65 -11.48 -22.68
CA TRP A 310 3.60 -10.88 -23.61
C TRP A 310 3.36 -11.31 -25.06
N LEU A 311 3.15 -12.60 -25.31
CA LEU A 311 2.88 -13.15 -26.65
C LEU A 311 1.57 -12.58 -27.22
N LEU A 312 0.51 -12.49 -26.41
CA LEU A 312 -0.77 -11.92 -26.85
C LEU A 312 -0.68 -10.41 -27.14
N GLN A 313 0.24 -9.70 -26.50
CA GLN A 313 0.53 -8.32 -26.87
C GLN A 313 1.29 -8.22 -28.20
N ARG A 314 2.15 -9.19 -28.52
CA ARG A 314 2.87 -9.24 -29.80
C ARG A 314 1.94 -9.52 -30.99
N THR A 315 0.76 -10.09 -30.74
CA THR A 315 -0.29 -10.24 -31.77
C THR A 315 -1.19 -9.00 -31.93
N GLY A 316 -0.93 -7.93 -31.15
CA GLY A 316 -1.67 -6.66 -31.24
C GLY A 316 -2.83 -6.51 -30.25
N MET A 317 -3.07 -7.50 -29.37
CA MET A 317 -4.12 -7.39 -28.35
C MET A 317 -3.77 -6.36 -27.27
N SER A 318 -4.76 -5.61 -26.80
CA SER A 318 -4.57 -4.71 -25.66
C SER A 318 -4.30 -5.51 -24.38
N ILE A 319 -3.36 -5.04 -23.56
CA ILE A 319 -2.98 -5.72 -22.31
C ILE A 319 -4.15 -5.90 -21.35
N ALA A 320 -5.09 -4.94 -21.32
CA ALA A 320 -6.29 -5.05 -20.50
C ALA A 320 -7.18 -6.22 -20.93
N LYS A 321 -7.40 -6.40 -22.24
CA LYS A 321 -8.17 -7.54 -22.77
C LYS A 321 -7.45 -8.87 -22.50
N ALA A 322 -6.13 -8.89 -22.69
CA ALA A 322 -5.30 -10.05 -22.41
C ALA A 322 -5.38 -10.50 -20.94
N VAL A 323 -5.25 -9.55 -20.00
CA VAL A 323 -5.35 -9.83 -18.55
C VAL A 323 -6.74 -10.33 -18.19
N VAL A 324 -7.81 -9.66 -18.65
CA VAL A 324 -9.18 -10.10 -18.35
C VAL A 324 -9.43 -11.50 -18.88
N GLY A 325 -9.04 -11.79 -20.12
CA GLY A 325 -9.22 -13.12 -20.72
C GLY A 325 -8.48 -14.22 -19.96
N LEU A 326 -7.21 -13.99 -19.61
CA LEU A 326 -6.41 -15.00 -18.88
C LEU A 326 -6.84 -15.16 -17.42
N VAL A 327 -7.31 -14.10 -16.74
CA VAL A 327 -7.87 -14.19 -15.37
C VAL A 327 -9.13 -15.04 -15.38
N VAL A 328 -10.05 -14.78 -16.33
CA VAL A 328 -11.26 -15.61 -16.49
C VAL A 328 -10.88 -17.06 -16.75
N TRP A 329 -9.91 -17.30 -17.63
CA TRP A 329 -9.44 -18.66 -17.95
C TRP A 329 -8.80 -19.35 -16.74
N SER A 330 -7.97 -18.65 -15.97
CA SER A 330 -7.38 -19.17 -14.73
C SER A 330 -8.47 -19.54 -13.72
N CYS A 331 -9.49 -18.69 -13.51
CA CYS A 331 -10.61 -19.03 -12.63
C CYS A 331 -11.38 -20.26 -13.11
N LEU A 332 -11.57 -20.43 -14.42
CA LEU A 332 -12.19 -21.63 -14.98
C LEU A 332 -11.34 -22.88 -14.71
N ILE A 333 -10.02 -22.79 -14.84
CA ILE A 333 -9.10 -23.90 -14.53
C ILE A 333 -9.18 -24.26 -13.04
N GLU A 334 -9.12 -23.29 -12.14
CA GLU A 334 -9.20 -23.51 -10.68
C GLU A 334 -10.52 -24.20 -10.29
N LEU A 335 -11.65 -23.71 -10.82
CA LEU A 335 -12.96 -24.33 -10.59
C LEU A 335 -13.06 -25.74 -11.19
N THR A 336 -12.43 -25.95 -12.35
CA THR A 336 -12.37 -27.26 -13.01
C THR A 336 -11.53 -28.24 -12.20
N GLN A 337 -10.38 -27.80 -11.67
CA GLN A 337 -9.53 -28.61 -10.80
C GLN A 337 -10.21 -28.96 -9.47
N MET A 338 -11.05 -28.06 -8.95
CA MET A 338 -11.86 -28.33 -7.77
C MET A 338 -12.86 -29.46 -8.01
N GLY A 339 -13.56 -29.43 -9.16
CA GLY A 339 -14.57 -30.45 -9.50
C GLY A 339 -14.02 -31.75 -10.08
N LEU A 340 -12.92 -31.68 -10.84
CA LEU A 340 -12.28 -32.86 -11.42
C LEU A 340 -11.29 -33.47 -10.44
N LEU A 341 -10.31 -32.73 -9.93
CA LEU A 341 -9.18 -33.32 -9.22
C LEU A 341 -9.35 -33.36 -7.69
N GLY A 342 -10.49 -32.87 -7.17
CA GLY A 342 -10.70 -32.69 -5.73
C GLY A 342 -9.67 -31.74 -5.10
N ARG A 343 -8.99 -30.92 -5.90
CA ARG A 343 -7.93 -30.00 -5.44
C ARG A 343 -8.53 -28.75 -4.79
N THR A 344 -7.72 -28.09 -3.98
CA THR A 344 -8.07 -26.78 -3.43
C THR A 344 -7.85 -25.71 -4.48
N ALA A 345 -8.93 -25.08 -4.95
CA ALA A 345 -8.87 -23.92 -5.83
C ALA A 345 -8.24 -22.74 -5.08
N ASP A 346 -7.25 -22.07 -5.68
CA ASP A 346 -6.47 -21.02 -5.02
C ASP A 346 -6.61 -19.66 -5.72
N VAL A 347 -6.93 -18.62 -4.95
CA VAL A 347 -7.03 -17.24 -5.46
C VAL A 347 -5.69 -16.65 -5.92
N THR A 348 -4.56 -17.32 -5.62
CA THR A 348 -3.20 -16.90 -5.98
C THR A 348 -3.03 -16.68 -7.47
N GLU A 349 -3.50 -17.63 -8.29
CA GLU A 349 -3.28 -17.61 -9.73
C GLU A 349 -3.91 -16.39 -10.44
N PRO A 350 -5.21 -16.07 -10.23
CA PRO A 350 -5.78 -14.86 -10.81
C PRO A 350 -5.16 -13.57 -10.25
N ILE A 351 -4.73 -13.56 -8.97
CA ILE A 351 -4.02 -12.41 -8.39
C ILE A 351 -2.65 -12.21 -9.06
N LEU A 352 -1.90 -13.28 -9.31
CA LEU A 352 -0.62 -13.23 -10.02
C LEU A 352 -0.79 -12.64 -11.43
N LEU A 353 -1.79 -13.09 -12.18
CA LEU A 353 -2.11 -12.53 -13.50
C LEU A 353 -2.41 -11.03 -13.46
N LEU A 354 -3.18 -10.58 -12.47
CA LEU A 354 -3.49 -9.16 -12.27
C LEU A 354 -2.22 -8.35 -11.93
N LEU A 355 -1.36 -8.87 -11.05
CA LEU A 355 -0.10 -8.22 -10.65
C LEU A 355 0.88 -8.11 -11.82
N ILE A 356 1.07 -9.20 -12.59
CA ILE A 356 1.94 -9.21 -13.78
C ILE A 356 1.39 -8.26 -14.84
N GLY A 357 0.08 -8.33 -15.12
CA GLY A 357 -0.59 -7.44 -16.08
C GLY A 357 -0.44 -5.96 -15.72
N TRP A 358 -0.55 -5.64 -14.43
CA TRP A 358 -0.32 -4.31 -13.89
C TRP A 358 1.14 -3.87 -14.04
N ALA A 359 2.10 -4.74 -13.71
CA ALA A 359 3.53 -4.47 -13.83
C ALA A 359 3.93 -4.19 -15.29
N LEU A 360 3.52 -5.05 -16.22
CA LEU A 360 3.76 -4.90 -17.66
C LEU A 360 3.11 -3.62 -18.22
N SER A 361 1.91 -3.27 -17.76
CA SER A 361 1.25 -2.00 -18.11
C SER A 361 2.03 -0.78 -17.62
N GLY A 362 2.65 -0.89 -16.44
CA GLY A 362 3.47 0.17 -15.83
C GLY A 362 4.78 0.41 -16.57
N MET A 363 5.45 -0.66 -17.01
CA MET A 363 6.69 -0.60 -17.79
C MET A 363 6.49 0.13 -19.13
N ARG A 364 5.36 -0.11 -19.82
CA ARG A 364 5.04 0.57 -21.08
C ARG A 364 4.75 2.07 -20.94
N LYS A 365 4.17 2.53 -19.83
CA LYS A 365 3.86 3.96 -19.65
C LYS A 365 5.11 4.83 -19.44
N HIS A 366 6.23 4.22 -19.07
CA HIS A 366 7.53 4.90 -18.90
C HIS A 366 8.40 4.84 -20.17
N ALA A 367 8.14 3.90 -21.08
CA ALA A 367 8.60 3.96 -22.45
C ALA A 367 7.66 4.92 -23.21
N GLY A 368 8.01 6.20 -23.28
CA GLY A 368 7.15 7.24 -23.85
C GLY A 368 6.60 6.87 -25.24
N PRO A 369 5.39 7.34 -25.60
CA PRO A 369 4.89 7.17 -26.96
C PRO A 369 5.90 7.78 -27.94
N ALA A 370 6.22 7.04 -29.00
CA ALA A 370 7.02 7.55 -30.10
C ALA A 370 6.47 8.93 -30.52
N LYS A 371 7.36 9.92 -30.51
CA LYS A 371 7.12 11.34 -30.75
C LYS A 371 6.41 11.51 -32.11
N GLN A 372 5.10 11.75 -32.11
CA GLN A 372 4.46 12.46 -33.21
C GLN A 372 4.55 13.94 -32.88
N GLN A 373 5.49 14.62 -33.54
CA GLN A 373 5.54 16.07 -33.58
C GLN A 373 4.34 16.56 -34.39
N THR A 374 3.38 17.16 -33.70
CA THR A 374 2.45 18.09 -34.32
C THR A 374 2.81 19.46 -33.79
N GLU A 375 3.50 20.24 -34.63
CA GLU A 375 3.73 21.66 -34.40
C GLU A 375 2.39 22.39 -34.37
N THR A 376 2.20 23.26 -33.38
CA THR A 376 1.12 24.27 -33.38
C THR A 376 1.76 25.59 -32.94
N PRO A 377 1.40 26.73 -33.57
CA PRO A 377 2.20 27.94 -33.51
C PRO A 377 2.04 28.69 -32.20
N ALA A 378 3.13 29.34 -31.79
CA ALA A 378 3.26 30.13 -30.57
C ALA A 378 2.27 31.31 -30.53
N SER A 379 1.44 31.36 -29.49
CA SER A 379 0.71 32.56 -29.10
C SER A 379 1.60 33.45 -28.22
N LYS A 380 1.63 34.75 -28.54
CA LYS A 380 2.43 35.78 -27.85
C LYS A 380 1.94 35.98 -26.41
N PRO A 381 2.83 36.22 -25.43
CA PRO A 381 2.41 36.52 -24.06
C PRO A 381 1.98 37.99 -23.91
N HIS A 382 0.79 38.22 -23.35
CA HIS A 382 0.41 39.52 -22.79
C HIS A 382 1.11 39.73 -21.43
N PRO A 383 1.56 40.96 -21.10
CA PRO A 383 2.21 41.23 -19.84
C PRO A 383 1.16 41.33 -18.72
N LEU A 384 1.05 40.29 -17.90
CA LEU A 384 0.31 40.35 -16.64
C LEU A 384 1.27 40.76 -15.52
N MET A 385 0.94 41.88 -14.88
CA MET A 385 1.63 42.44 -13.71
C MET A 385 2.04 41.36 -12.71
N ALA A 386 3.34 41.29 -12.44
CA ALA A 386 3.92 40.38 -11.46
C ALA A 386 3.52 40.80 -10.03
N VAL A 387 2.44 40.22 -9.52
CA VAL A 387 2.18 40.22 -8.07
C VAL A 387 3.17 39.23 -7.44
N ARG A 388 4.22 39.77 -6.83
CA ARG A 388 5.18 39.03 -5.99
C ARG A 388 4.46 38.40 -4.79
N THR A 389 4.05 37.14 -4.90
CA THR A 389 3.74 36.31 -3.72
C THR A 389 4.31 34.90 -3.88
N ALA A 390 5.63 34.81 -4.07
CA ALA A 390 6.32 33.54 -3.90
C ALA A 390 6.49 33.25 -2.40
N ALA A 391 5.58 32.48 -1.80
CA ALA A 391 5.83 31.89 -0.49
C ALA A 391 6.97 30.87 -0.63
N SER A 392 8.16 31.23 -0.15
CA SER A 392 9.31 30.32 -0.04
C SER A 392 9.04 29.28 1.05
N GLY A 393 9.49 28.03 0.88
CA GLY A 393 9.33 26.97 1.90
C GLY A 393 9.89 27.36 3.27
N LYS A 394 10.88 28.28 3.31
CA LYS A 394 11.39 28.88 4.55
C LYS A 394 10.33 29.71 5.30
N ARG A 395 9.48 30.44 4.57
CA ARG A 395 8.38 31.24 5.15
C ARG A 395 7.28 30.34 5.70
N THR A 396 6.95 29.24 5.00
CA THR A 396 6.00 28.24 5.50
C THR A 396 6.50 27.64 6.81
N LEU A 397 7.77 27.23 6.88
CA LEU A 397 8.36 26.68 8.11
C LEU A 397 8.37 27.70 9.26
N ALA A 398 8.67 28.97 8.98
CA ALA A 398 8.62 30.05 9.98
C ALA A 398 7.19 30.26 10.53
N LEU A 399 6.17 30.24 9.67
CA LEU A 399 4.77 30.38 10.11
C LEU A 399 4.30 29.18 10.94
N LEU A 400 4.70 27.96 10.58
CA LEU A 400 4.39 26.76 11.35
C LEU A 400 5.05 26.81 12.74
N THR A 401 6.33 27.19 12.82
CA THR A 401 7.06 27.28 14.09
C THR A 401 6.50 28.37 15.01
N ILE A 402 6.20 29.56 14.46
CA ILE A 402 5.55 30.65 15.22
C ILE A 402 4.18 30.19 15.75
N GLY A 403 3.35 29.57 14.91
CA GLY A 403 2.02 29.15 15.35
C GLY A 403 2.04 27.98 16.34
N ILE A 404 2.99 27.04 16.26
CA ILE A 404 3.23 26.06 17.33
C ILE A 404 3.60 26.76 18.63
N GLY A 405 4.51 27.75 18.59
CA GLY A 405 4.88 28.55 19.76
C GLY A 405 3.69 29.29 20.37
N MET A 406 2.82 29.87 19.54
CA MET A 406 1.57 30.49 19.99
C MET A 406 0.62 29.49 20.64
N CYS A 407 0.43 28.29 20.07
CA CYS A 407 -0.38 27.24 20.67
C CYS A 407 0.15 26.82 22.05
N VAL A 408 1.46 26.70 22.21
CA VAL A 408 2.09 26.36 23.49
C VAL A 408 1.85 27.46 24.51
N ALA A 409 2.02 28.73 24.13
CA ALA A 409 1.76 29.88 25.01
C ALA A 409 0.28 29.98 25.42
N ILE A 410 -0.64 29.80 24.46
CA ILE A 410 -2.08 29.81 24.73
C ILE A 410 -2.47 28.63 25.62
N GLY A 411 -1.98 27.42 25.34
CA GLY A 411 -2.23 26.24 26.16
C GLY A 411 -1.70 26.38 27.60
N TRP A 412 -0.55 27.04 27.77
CA TRP A 412 -0.02 27.39 29.09
C TRP A 412 -0.94 28.34 29.87
N LEU A 413 -1.54 29.33 29.20
CA LEU A 413 -2.50 30.24 29.83
C LEU A 413 -3.83 29.54 30.14
N ILE A 414 -4.32 28.71 29.23
CA ILE A 414 -5.58 27.96 29.38
C ILE A 414 -5.50 27.01 30.58
N THR A 415 -4.41 26.25 30.72
CA THR A 415 -4.25 25.29 31.84
C THR A 415 -4.20 25.95 33.21
N ARG A 416 -3.85 27.25 33.27
CA ARG A 416 -3.81 28.05 34.51
C ARG A 416 -5.12 28.79 34.79
N SER A 417 -6.06 28.80 33.85
CA SER A 417 -7.31 29.55 34.00
C SER A 417 -8.36 28.75 34.78
N PRO A 418 -9.01 29.34 35.79
CA PRO A 418 -10.09 28.68 36.54
C PRO A 418 -11.38 28.53 35.73
N TRP A 419 -11.52 29.24 34.61
CA TRP A 419 -12.71 29.24 33.74
C TRP A 419 -12.73 28.09 32.72
N VAL A 420 -11.65 27.30 32.66
CA VAL A 420 -11.50 26.20 31.70
C VAL A 420 -11.96 24.89 32.35
N PRO A 421 -12.80 24.08 31.67
CA PRO A 421 -13.25 22.79 32.19
C PRO A 421 -12.09 21.92 32.68
N TYR A 422 -12.28 21.25 33.81
CA TYR A 422 -11.20 20.50 34.47
C TYR A 422 -10.58 19.43 33.54
N ASN A 423 -11.39 18.73 32.73
CA ASN A 423 -10.94 17.77 31.71
C ASN A 423 -9.90 18.34 30.73
N VAL A 424 -10.00 19.64 30.40
CA VAL A 424 -9.06 20.30 29.48
C VAL A 424 -7.77 20.70 30.20
N ARG A 425 -7.84 21.02 31.49
CA ARG A 425 -6.67 21.32 32.33
C ARG A 425 -5.85 20.07 32.64
N GLU A 426 -6.53 18.95 32.87
CA GLU A 426 -5.93 17.64 33.18
C GLU A 426 -5.30 16.94 31.97
N LEU A 427 -5.63 17.38 30.75
CA LEU A 427 -5.04 16.86 29.52
C LEU A 427 -3.52 17.06 29.47
N VAL A 428 -3.00 18.08 30.17
CA VAL A 428 -1.56 18.38 30.21
C VAL A 428 -0.88 17.57 31.31
N TYR A 429 0.05 16.72 30.89
CA TYR A 429 0.80 15.86 31.81
C TYR A 429 1.66 16.67 32.78
N GLN A 430 1.33 16.59 34.08
CA GLN A 430 1.95 17.42 35.14
C GLN A 430 3.43 17.15 35.36
N GLY A 431 3.94 15.95 35.04
CA GLY A 431 5.37 15.64 35.17
C GLY A 431 6.24 16.45 34.20
N HIS A 432 5.73 16.72 33.00
CA HIS A 432 6.44 17.47 31.95
C HIS A 432 5.48 18.37 31.15
N PRO A 433 4.94 19.44 31.75
CA PRO A 433 3.82 20.20 31.17
C PRO A 433 4.21 20.94 29.89
N PHE A 434 5.46 21.43 29.80
CA PHE A 434 5.95 22.09 28.58
C PHE A 434 6.06 21.10 27.40
N ARG A 435 6.63 19.92 27.63
CA ARG A 435 6.73 18.86 26.61
C ARG A 435 5.34 18.43 26.15
N SER A 436 4.42 18.22 27.09
CA SER A 436 3.02 17.88 26.81
C SER A 436 2.38 18.92 25.89
N LEU A 437 2.51 20.21 26.21
CA LEU A 437 1.96 21.30 25.38
C LEU A 437 2.58 21.38 23.98
N VAL A 438 3.89 21.17 23.84
CA VAL A 438 4.55 21.13 22.52
C VAL A 438 4.02 19.97 21.69
N LEU A 439 3.86 18.78 22.29
CA LEU A 439 3.35 17.60 21.59
C LEU A 439 1.85 17.72 21.25
N LEU A 440 1.04 18.33 22.11
CA LEU A 440 -0.37 18.65 21.83
C LEU A 440 -0.49 19.69 20.70
N ALA A 441 0.38 20.70 20.69
CA ALA A 441 0.44 21.65 19.57
C ALA A 441 0.84 20.95 18.27
N ALA A 442 1.85 20.07 18.31
CA ALA A 442 2.24 19.27 17.15
C ALA A 442 1.10 18.35 16.68
N LEU A 443 0.35 17.73 17.61
CA LEU A 443 -0.83 16.91 17.32
C LEU A 443 -1.93 17.75 16.65
N LEU A 444 -2.20 18.96 17.12
CA LEU A 444 -3.17 19.86 16.51
C LEU A 444 -2.80 20.18 15.06
N TYR A 445 -1.53 20.53 14.82
CA TYR A 445 -1.01 20.79 13.48
C TYR A 445 -1.09 19.57 12.57
N TRP A 446 -0.77 18.39 13.10
CA TRP A 446 -0.87 17.13 12.38
C TRP A 446 -2.33 16.81 12.02
N ALA A 447 -3.21 16.79 13.02
CA ALA A 447 -4.61 16.40 12.91
C ALA A 447 -5.40 17.30 11.94
N MET A 448 -5.11 18.61 11.93
CA MET A 448 -5.81 19.60 11.09
C MET A 448 -5.11 19.85 9.75
N GLY A 449 -3.79 19.62 9.66
CA GLY A 449 -2.99 19.89 8.46
C GLY A 449 -2.89 18.71 7.50
N PHE A 450 -2.76 17.48 8.02
CA PHE A 450 -2.61 16.28 7.19
C PHE A 450 -3.79 15.99 6.24
N PRO A 451 -5.07 16.34 6.57
CA PRO A 451 -6.18 16.24 5.63
C PRO A 451 -5.97 17.00 4.32
N ILE A 452 -5.17 18.08 4.30
CA ILE A 452 -4.78 18.77 3.06
C ILE A 452 -3.94 17.85 2.17
N LEU A 453 -2.97 17.15 2.76
CA LEU A 453 -2.10 16.23 2.04
C LEU A 453 -2.94 15.06 1.48
N MET A 454 -3.82 14.48 2.29
CA MET A 454 -4.77 13.45 1.84
C MET A 454 -5.61 13.94 0.65
N ALA A 455 -6.24 15.11 0.78
CA ALA A 455 -7.05 15.70 -0.28
C ALA A 455 -6.25 15.93 -1.58
N GLN A 456 -5.04 16.49 -1.47
CA GLN A 456 -4.16 16.71 -2.62
C GLN A 456 -3.65 15.41 -3.24
N TRP A 457 -3.41 14.38 -2.42
CA TRP A 457 -2.91 13.09 -2.88
C TRP A 457 -3.99 12.34 -3.67
N LEU A 458 -5.22 12.29 -3.16
CA LEU A 458 -6.35 11.69 -3.86
C LEU A 458 -6.71 12.47 -5.15
N ALA A 459 -6.50 13.78 -5.17
CA ALA A 459 -6.74 14.62 -6.35
C ALA A 459 -5.77 14.36 -7.53
N ARG A 460 -4.74 13.51 -7.36
CA ARG A 460 -3.77 13.17 -8.42
C ARG A 460 -4.32 12.19 -9.47
N GLY A 461 -5.53 11.66 -9.28
CA GLY A 461 -6.28 10.88 -10.27
C GLY A 461 -6.54 9.43 -9.89
N LYS A 462 -7.11 8.65 -10.83
CA LYS A 462 -7.67 7.30 -10.62
C LYS A 462 -6.76 6.28 -9.93
N LEU A 463 -5.45 6.48 -10.01
CA LEU A 463 -4.45 5.55 -9.49
C LEU A 463 -4.13 5.79 -8.00
N TYR A 464 -4.74 6.79 -7.38
CA TYR A 464 -4.61 7.12 -5.97
C TYR A 464 -5.91 6.88 -5.21
N LEU A 465 -6.95 6.33 -5.85
CA LEU A 465 -8.26 6.12 -5.23
C LEU A 465 -8.19 5.21 -4.00
N LEU A 466 -7.33 4.19 -4.02
CA LEU A 466 -7.14 3.25 -2.89
C LEU A 466 -6.14 3.73 -1.84
N SER A 467 -5.59 4.94 -1.97
CA SER A 467 -4.58 5.43 -1.03
C SER A 467 -5.17 6.03 0.25
N PHE A 468 -6.49 6.20 0.34
CA PHE A 468 -7.10 6.81 1.52
C PHE A 468 -6.94 5.97 2.80
N PRO A 469 -7.23 4.65 2.83
CA PRO A 469 -7.03 3.84 4.03
C PRO A 469 -5.59 3.85 4.59
N PRO A 470 -4.52 3.63 3.80
CA PRO A 470 -3.15 3.69 4.34
C PRO A 470 -2.74 5.11 4.76
N LEU A 471 -3.27 6.17 4.12
CA LEU A 471 -3.05 7.54 4.58
C LEU A 471 -3.76 7.82 5.91
N ALA A 472 -4.99 7.33 6.09
CA ALA A 472 -5.74 7.45 7.35
C ALA A 472 -5.06 6.69 8.49
N LEU A 473 -4.50 5.51 8.19
CA LEU A 473 -3.69 4.77 9.15
C LEU A 473 -2.44 5.54 9.56
N LEU A 474 -1.70 6.12 8.60
CA LEU A 474 -0.52 6.96 8.89
C LEU A 474 -0.91 8.19 9.73
N HIS A 475 -2.04 8.81 9.40
CA HIS A 475 -2.59 9.95 10.14
C HIS A 475 -2.86 9.57 11.61
N GLY A 476 -3.49 8.41 11.85
CA GLY A 476 -3.74 7.88 13.19
C GLY A 476 -2.48 7.46 13.94
N LEU A 477 -1.53 6.77 13.31
CA LEU A 477 -0.32 6.29 13.97
C LEU A 477 0.55 7.44 14.49
N ILE A 478 0.75 8.49 13.68
CA ILE A 478 1.51 9.66 14.13
C ILE A 478 0.73 10.42 15.21
N ALA A 479 -0.60 10.53 15.08
CA ALA A 479 -1.44 11.14 16.11
C ALA A 479 -1.33 10.38 17.45
N TRP A 480 -1.30 9.05 17.41
CA TRP A 480 -1.12 8.20 18.58
C TRP A 480 0.24 8.45 19.24
N LEU A 481 1.33 8.44 18.48
CA LEU A 481 2.68 8.66 19.03
C LEU A 481 2.80 10.03 19.71
N LEU A 482 2.16 11.05 19.15
CA LEU A 482 2.11 12.39 19.74
C LEU A 482 1.25 12.40 21.00
N LEU A 483 0.05 11.81 20.95
CA LEU A 483 -0.90 11.80 22.07
C LEU A 483 -0.41 10.97 23.25
N TRP A 484 0.03 9.74 23.01
CA TRP A 484 0.51 8.78 24.02
C TRP A 484 1.67 9.34 24.88
N SER A 485 2.47 10.24 24.29
CA SER A 485 3.59 10.92 24.96
C SER A 485 3.21 12.28 25.58
N ALA A 486 2.01 12.79 25.27
CA ALA A 486 1.57 14.12 25.65
C ALA A 486 0.58 14.14 26.82
N VAL A 487 -0.29 13.14 26.94
CA VAL A 487 -1.40 13.14 27.91
C VAL A 487 -1.26 12.02 28.93
N PRO A 488 -1.85 12.14 30.14
CA PRO A 488 -1.95 11.02 31.08
C PRO A 488 -2.68 9.82 30.49
N SER A 489 -2.31 8.60 30.90
CA SER A 489 -2.97 7.36 30.45
C SER A 489 -4.45 7.30 30.85
N GLU A 490 -4.81 7.85 32.02
CA GLU A 490 -6.20 7.97 32.47
C GLU A 490 -7.07 8.72 31.44
N SER A 491 -6.58 9.84 30.90
CA SER A 491 -7.30 10.61 29.88
C SER A 491 -7.49 9.85 28.56
N ILE A 492 -6.60 8.91 28.24
CA ILE A 492 -6.75 8.01 27.08
C ILE A 492 -7.84 6.97 27.39
N HIS A 493 -7.79 6.35 28.56
CA HIS A 493 -8.77 5.36 29.00
C HIS A 493 -10.19 5.95 29.11
N ASP A 494 -10.32 7.21 29.49
CA ASP A 494 -11.62 7.89 29.54
C ASP A 494 -12.30 7.98 28.17
N ILE A 495 -11.52 7.99 27.08
CA ILE A 495 -12.03 8.14 25.72
C ILE A 495 -12.18 6.79 25.02
N VAL A 496 -11.13 5.95 25.03
CA VAL A 496 -11.14 4.68 24.29
C VAL A 496 -11.46 3.46 25.15
N GLY A 497 -11.57 3.65 26.47
CA GLY A 497 -11.79 2.61 27.47
C GLY A 497 -10.48 1.95 27.92
N SER A 498 -10.50 1.38 29.13
CA SER A 498 -9.43 0.50 29.60
C SER A 498 -9.40 -0.79 28.75
N PRO A 499 -8.23 -1.43 28.58
CA PRO A 499 -8.12 -2.65 27.80
C PRO A 499 -8.85 -3.80 28.50
N VAL A 500 -9.68 -4.53 27.75
CA VAL A 500 -10.51 -5.66 28.25
C VAL A 500 -10.27 -6.96 27.47
N LEU A 501 -9.60 -6.90 26.33
CA LEU A 501 -9.31 -8.04 25.46
C LEU A 501 -8.00 -8.73 25.83
N ASN A 502 -7.29 -8.25 26.86
CA ASN A 502 -5.99 -8.74 27.32
C ASN A 502 -4.94 -8.82 26.21
N TRP A 503 -4.99 -7.88 25.25
CA TRP A 503 -3.94 -7.78 24.23
C TRP A 503 -2.64 -7.32 24.90
N PRO A 504 -1.47 -7.80 24.42
CA PRO A 504 -0.20 -7.38 24.99
C PRO A 504 0.02 -5.88 24.78
N TRP A 505 0.71 -5.23 25.72
CA TRP A 505 1.07 -3.81 25.62
C TRP A 505 -0.17 -2.91 25.40
N GLU A 506 0.02 -1.80 24.70
CA GLU A 506 -1.01 -0.83 24.36
C GLU A 506 -1.72 -1.16 23.04
N TRP A 507 -1.64 -2.39 22.51
CA TRP A 507 -2.16 -2.71 21.17
C TRP A 507 -3.68 -2.57 21.07
N GLU A 508 -4.41 -2.97 22.11
CA GLU A 508 -5.87 -2.80 22.14
C GLU A 508 -6.22 -1.30 22.15
N ILE A 509 -5.54 -0.53 23.00
CA ILE A 509 -5.77 0.91 23.16
C ILE A 509 -5.42 1.65 21.87
N LEU A 510 -4.30 1.29 21.24
CA LEU A 510 -3.92 1.80 19.92
C LEU A 510 -4.97 1.45 18.86
N GLY A 511 -5.42 0.20 18.79
CA GLY A 511 -6.44 -0.23 17.83
C GLY A 511 -7.76 0.55 17.98
N ARG A 512 -8.22 0.72 19.22
CA ARG A 512 -9.41 1.52 19.56
C ARG A 512 -9.21 3.00 19.21
N PHE A 513 -8.05 3.57 19.51
CA PHE A 513 -7.70 4.94 19.14
C PHE A 513 -7.65 5.13 17.62
N LEU A 514 -7.02 4.21 16.88
CA LEU A 514 -6.96 4.28 15.41
C LEU A 514 -8.36 4.21 14.80
N ALA A 515 -9.24 3.37 15.35
CA ALA A 515 -10.63 3.30 14.92
C ALA A 515 -11.36 4.62 15.18
N LEU A 516 -11.24 5.21 16.37
CA LEU A 516 -11.83 6.51 16.71
C LEU A 516 -11.28 7.63 15.82
N PHE A 517 -9.97 7.73 15.69
CA PHE A 517 -9.30 8.78 14.92
C PHE A 517 -9.50 8.63 13.40
N SER A 518 -9.83 7.43 12.92
CA SER A 518 -10.20 7.22 11.51
C SER A 518 -11.50 7.97 11.15
N LEU A 519 -12.44 8.12 12.08
CA LEU A 519 -13.65 8.93 11.87
C LEU A 519 -13.29 10.39 11.62
N TRP A 520 -12.40 10.97 12.45
CA TRP A 520 -11.87 12.32 12.23
C TRP A 520 -11.16 12.42 10.87
N SER A 521 -10.33 11.43 10.52
CA SER A 521 -9.62 11.40 9.24
C SER A 521 -10.56 11.42 8.03
N VAL A 522 -11.64 10.62 8.08
CA VAL A 522 -12.72 10.58 7.07
C VAL A 522 -13.40 11.94 7.00
N ALA A 523 -13.90 12.45 8.12
CA ALA A 523 -14.67 13.68 8.19
C ALA A 523 -13.86 14.91 7.78
N ALA A 524 -12.65 15.07 8.33
CA ALA A 524 -11.78 16.20 8.05
C ALA A 524 -11.35 16.24 6.58
N THR A 525 -11.08 15.07 5.98
CA THR A 525 -10.76 14.99 4.54
C THR A 525 -11.98 15.33 3.67
N ALA A 526 -13.18 14.86 4.03
CA ALA A 526 -14.41 15.20 3.34
C ALA A 526 -14.62 16.73 3.30
N GLY A 527 -14.57 17.37 4.47
CA GLY A 527 -14.71 18.82 4.61
C GLY A 527 -13.67 19.59 3.80
N THR A 528 -12.41 19.14 3.83
CA THR A 528 -11.30 19.74 3.08
C THR A 528 -11.51 19.62 1.56
N VAL A 529 -11.87 18.44 1.06
CA VAL A 529 -12.06 18.20 -0.39
C VAL A 529 -13.23 19.01 -0.93
N ILE A 530 -14.36 19.05 -0.21
CA ILE A 530 -15.54 19.80 -0.63
C ILE A 530 -15.25 21.31 -0.58
N ALA A 531 -14.57 21.79 0.46
CA ALA A 531 -14.17 23.19 0.58
C ALA A 531 -13.20 23.62 -0.53
N ALA A 532 -12.22 22.79 -0.84
CA ALA A 532 -11.14 23.06 -1.79
C ALA A 532 -11.45 22.60 -3.24
N ARG A 533 -12.70 22.27 -3.57
CA ARG A 533 -13.10 21.70 -4.87
C ARG A 533 -12.56 22.44 -6.10
N ARG A 534 -12.44 23.77 -6.01
CA ARG A 534 -11.94 24.65 -7.10
C ARG A 534 -10.43 24.93 -7.06
N SER A 535 -9.74 24.42 -6.04
CA SER A 535 -8.35 24.74 -5.72
C SER A 535 -7.37 23.61 -6.09
N PHE A 536 -7.86 22.52 -6.68
CA PHE A 536 -7.03 21.38 -7.12
C PHE A 536 -6.37 21.62 -8.49
N ARG A 537 -5.22 20.95 -8.72
CA ARG A 537 -4.43 21.13 -9.96
C ARG A 537 -5.10 20.57 -11.21
N SER A 538 -5.72 19.41 -11.08
CA SER A 538 -6.38 18.70 -12.17
C SER A 538 -7.83 19.14 -12.30
N THR A 539 -8.32 19.29 -13.54
CA THR A 539 -9.73 19.58 -13.86
C THR A 539 -10.69 18.58 -13.23
N ASN A 540 -10.28 17.31 -13.14
CA ASN A 540 -11.04 16.22 -12.49
C ASN A 540 -10.50 15.86 -11.09
N GLY A 541 -9.65 16.71 -10.51
CA GLY A 541 -8.96 16.44 -9.24
C GLY A 541 -9.94 16.32 -8.07
N ALA A 542 -10.90 17.23 -7.97
CA ALA A 542 -11.96 17.17 -6.95
C ALA A 542 -12.80 15.89 -7.03
N GLN A 543 -13.22 15.50 -8.24
CA GLN A 543 -14.00 14.27 -8.44
C GLN A 543 -13.19 13.03 -8.06
N SER A 544 -11.91 12.99 -8.45
CA SER A 544 -11.01 11.91 -8.07
C SER A 544 -10.80 11.84 -6.55
N ALA A 545 -10.66 12.99 -5.90
CA ALA A 545 -10.52 13.08 -4.45
C ALA A 545 -11.77 12.59 -3.72
N LEU A 546 -12.96 13.02 -4.16
CA LEU A 546 -14.23 12.57 -3.60
C LEU A 546 -14.45 11.06 -3.82
N LEU A 547 -14.11 10.53 -5.00
CA LEU A 547 -14.26 9.10 -5.26
C LEU A 547 -13.30 8.25 -4.40
N GLY A 548 -12.04 8.67 -4.28
CA GLY A 548 -11.07 7.96 -3.44
C GLY A 548 -11.41 8.04 -1.95
N TRP A 549 -11.89 9.20 -1.51
CA TRP A 549 -12.46 9.38 -0.17
C TRP A 549 -13.67 8.47 0.05
N ALA A 550 -14.62 8.42 -0.88
CA ALA A 550 -15.83 7.61 -0.74
C ALA A 550 -15.51 6.11 -0.59
N ILE A 551 -14.61 5.58 -1.43
CA ILE A 551 -14.14 4.19 -1.34
C ILE A 551 -13.54 3.92 0.05
N GLY A 552 -12.68 4.82 0.52
CA GLY A 552 -12.04 4.66 1.82
C GLY A 552 -12.99 4.86 3.00
N ALA A 553 -13.97 5.76 2.89
CA ALA A 553 -15.01 5.97 3.90
C ALA A 553 -15.93 4.76 4.02
N CYS A 554 -16.31 4.12 2.90
CA CYS A 554 -17.06 2.87 2.89
C CYS A 554 -16.34 1.73 3.61
N LEU A 555 -15.01 1.76 3.69
CA LEU A 555 -14.22 0.80 4.46
C LEU A 555 -14.07 1.22 5.93
N LEU A 556 -13.66 2.45 6.19
CA LEU A 556 -13.24 2.89 7.52
C LEU A 556 -14.41 3.22 8.46
N VAL A 557 -15.51 3.78 7.94
CA VAL A 557 -16.66 4.18 8.77
C VAL A 557 -17.32 2.97 9.45
N PRO A 558 -17.60 1.84 8.77
CA PRO A 558 -18.14 0.65 9.43
C PRO A 558 -17.20 0.07 10.50
N ILE A 559 -15.89 0.03 10.22
CA ILE A 559 -14.88 -0.45 11.17
C ILE A 559 -14.84 0.45 12.40
N SER A 560 -14.81 1.77 12.18
CA SER A 560 -14.82 2.77 13.24
C SER A 560 -16.07 2.64 14.11
N TYR A 561 -17.26 2.54 13.51
CA TYR A 561 -18.51 2.34 14.23
C TYR A 561 -18.51 1.04 15.06
N TYR A 562 -18.07 -0.07 14.46
CA TYR A 562 -18.02 -1.35 15.15
C TYR A 562 -17.13 -1.27 16.40
N ILE A 563 -15.92 -0.72 16.28
CA ILE A 563 -14.96 -0.66 17.38
C ILE A 563 -15.34 0.37 18.44
N VAL A 564 -15.74 1.58 18.02
CA VAL A 564 -16.03 2.71 18.92
C VAL A 564 -17.37 2.56 19.63
N VAL A 565 -18.35 1.88 19.02
CA VAL A 565 -19.69 1.75 19.56
C VAL A 565 -20.03 0.31 19.93
N LYS A 566 -19.97 -0.63 18.99
CA LYS A 566 -20.46 -2.01 19.23
C LYS A 566 -19.52 -2.82 20.13
N ALA A 567 -18.23 -2.59 20.04
CA ALA A 567 -17.19 -3.24 20.83
C ALA A 567 -16.55 -2.28 21.86
N ALA A 568 -17.26 -1.20 22.23
CA ALA A 568 -16.78 -0.22 23.19
C ALA A 568 -16.46 -0.88 24.54
N SER A 569 -15.33 -0.52 25.15
CA SER A 569 -14.96 -0.93 26.51
C SER A 569 -15.24 0.15 27.56
N THR A 570 -15.87 1.26 27.16
CA THR A 570 -16.38 2.33 28.01
C THR A 570 -17.74 2.80 27.49
N ASP A 571 -18.62 3.20 28.40
CA ASP A 571 -19.91 3.83 28.11
C ASP A 571 -19.78 5.33 27.82
N ASN A 572 -18.64 5.97 28.14
CA ASN A 572 -18.46 7.43 28.07
C ASN A 572 -18.79 8.05 26.71
N LEU A 573 -18.43 7.40 25.59
CA LEU A 573 -18.78 7.91 24.25
C LEU A 573 -20.16 7.46 23.79
N VAL A 574 -20.55 6.23 24.12
CA VAL A 574 -21.80 5.62 23.65
C VAL A 574 -23.02 6.28 24.31
N GLU A 575 -22.92 6.62 25.60
CA GLU A 575 -23.97 7.31 26.37
C GLU A 575 -24.19 8.75 25.88
N LEU A 576 -23.15 9.42 25.36
CA LEU A 576 -23.28 10.77 24.80
C LEU A 576 -23.89 10.79 23.40
N MET A 577 -23.95 9.65 22.72
CA MET A 577 -24.52 9.52 21.38
C MET A 577 -26.01 9.17 21.45
N ALA A 578 -26.82 9.87 20.66
CA ALA A 578 -28.27 9.68 20.65
C ALA A 578 -28.66 8.22 20.32
N GLY A 579 -29.64 7.70 21.07
CA GLY A 579 -30.14 6.33 20.87
C GLY A 579 -29.10 5.28 21.23
N ASN A 580 -28.30 5.54 22.26
CA ASN A 580 -27.27 4.65 22.80
C ASN A 580 -26.24 4.23 21.74
N GLY A 581 -25.69 5.21 21.01
CA GLY A 581 -24.74 4.96 19.93
C GLY A 581 -25.38 4.48 18.62
N SER A 582 -26.56 4.99 18.26
CA SER A 582 -27.17 4.62 16.97
C SER A 582 -26.26 4.96 15.78
N VAL A 583 -26.37 4.20 14.67
CA VAL A 583 -25.62 4.51 13.43
C VAL A 583 -25.90 5.94 12.96
N GLY A 584 -27.15 6.39 13.06
CA GLY A 584 -27.55 7.75 12.69
C GLY A 584 -26.82 8.81 13.50
N ALA A 585 -26.77 8.65 14.84
CA ALA A 585 -26.04 9.54 15.74
C ALA A 585 -24.54 9.60 15.41
N PHE A 586 -23.92 8.44 15.20
CA PHE A 586 -22.51 8.33 14.84
C PHE A 586 -22.18 9.07 13.53
N LEU A 587 -23.03 8.91 12.50
CA LEU A 587 -22.87 9.60 11.21
C LEU A 587 -23.11 11.11 11.32
N LEU A 588 -24.06 11.55 12.16
CA LEU A 588 -24.31 12.97 12.42
C LEU A 588 -23.11 13.64 13.12
N ILE A 589 -22.48 12.97 14.08
CA ILE A 589 -21.23 13.45 14.70
C ILE A 589 -20.11 13.53 13.65
N GLY A 590 -19.96 12.51 12.79
CA GLY A 590 -19.03 12.56 11.67
C GLY A 590 -19.31 13.72 10.70
N LEU A 591 -20.59 14.02 10.44
CA LEU A 591 -21.01 15.15 9.62
C LEU A 591 -20.68 16.50 10.27
N ALA A 592 -20.85 16.63 11.59
CA ALA A 592 -20.45 17.81 12.35
C ALA A 592 -18.93 18.06 12.24
N MET A 593 -18.11 17.01 12.42
CA MET A 593 -16.66 17.10 12.23
C MET A 593 -16.27 17.53 10.81
N ALA A 594 -16.98 17.02 9.80
CA ALA A 594 -16.77 17.42 8.41
C ALA A 594 -17.19 18.88 8.16
N GLY A 595 -18.27 19.33 8.81
CA GLY A 595 -18.76 20.72 8.79
C GLY A 595 -17.74 21.71 9.36
N ILE A 596 -17.10 21.37 10.48
CA ILE A 596 -16.03 22.17 11.09
C ILE A 596 -14.82 22.26 10.14
N SER A 597 -14.37 21.12 9.63
CA SER A 597 -13.24 21.08 8.67
C SER A 597 -13.53 21.87 7.39
N PHE A 598 -14.75 21.76 6.86
CA PHE A 598 -15.20 22.53 5.70
C PHE A 598 -15.15 24.03 5.98
N GLY A 599 -15.72 24.49 7.10
CA GLY A 599 -15.74 25.90 7.48
C GLY A 599 -14.33 26.47 7.64
N GLY A 600 -13.45 25.75 8.32
CA GLY A 600 -12.05 26.17 8.53
C GLY A 600 -11.26 26.22 7.22
N THR A 601 -11.39 25.20 6.38
CA THR A 601 -10.75 25.17 5.06
C THR A 601 -11.28 26.28 4.15
N LYS A 602 -12.60 26.52 4.13
CA LYS A 602 -13.21 27.61 3.34
C LYS A 602 -12.71 28.98 3.79
N THR A 603 -12.68 29.23 5.09
CA THR A 603 -12.16 30.47 5.66
C THR A 603 -10.70 30.68 5.26
N THR A 604 -9.88 29.63 5.40
CA THR A 604 -8.47 29.65 5.00
C THR A 604 -8.30 30.05 3.53
N LEU A 605 -9.03 29.40 2.62
CA LEU A 605 -8.94 29.67 1.19
C LEU A 605 -9.41 31.09 0.86
N ALA A 606 -10.40 31.63 1.57
CA ALA A 606 -10.89 32.99 1.38
C ALA A 606 -9.89 34.08 1.83
N LEU A 607 -9.00 33.76 2.77
CA LEU A 607 -7.92 34.64 3.21
C LEU A 607 -6.73 34.69 2.24
N ILE A 608 -6.61 33.71 1.33
CA ILE A 608 -5.52 33.63 0.36
C ILE A 608 -5.87 34.48 -0.89
N PRO A 609 -5.06 35.49 -1.26
CA PRO A 609 -5.35 36.34 -2.42
C PRO A 609 -5.42 35.58 -3.75
N GLY A 610 -6.46 35.85 -4.55
CA GLY A 610 -6.64 35.29 -5.89
C GLY A 610 -7.26 33.89 -5.94
N THR A 611 -7.94 33.46 -4.88
CA THR A 611 -8.85 32.30 -4.89
C THR A 611 -10.26 32.75 -5.29
N THR A 612 -10.99 31.93 -6.07
CA THR A 612 -12.36 32.22 -6.51
C THR A 612 -13.39 31.93 -5.41
N GLY A 613 -14.40 32.79 -5.26
CA GLY A 613 -15.51 32.58 -4.31
C GLY A 613 -15.38 33.27 -2.96
N ARG A 614 -14.49 34.27 -2.83
CA ARG A 614 -14.30 35.06 -1.60
C ARG A 614 -15.57 35.76 -1.12
N THR A 615 -16.43 36.21 -2.05
CA THR A 615 -17.68 36.91 -1.76
C THR A 615 -18.74 36.04 -1.08
N MET A 616 -18.76 34.73 -1.36
CA MET A 616 -19.71 33.79 -0.73
C MET A 616 -19.11 33.03 0.45
N ALA A 617 -17.83 33.23 0.77
CA ALA A 617 -17.14 32.45 1.80
C ALA A 617 -17.78 32.62 3.19
N ALA A 618 -18.14 33.87 3.56
CA ALA A 618 -18.80 34.14 4.83
C ALA A 618 -20.14 33.41 4.96
N ALA A 619 -20.96 33.40 3.90
CA ALA A 619 -22.23 32.67 3.90
C ALA A 619 -22.03 31.16 4.06
N TRP A 620 -21.05 30.56 3.37
CA TRP A 620 -20.72 29.14 3.52
C TRP A 620 -20.19 28.78 4.91
N VAL A 621 -19.43 29.68 5.54
CA VAL A 621 -18.89 29.50 6.88
C VAL A 621 -20.00 29.59 7.94
N LEU A 622 -20.91 30.56 7.82
CA LEU A 622 -22.09 30.66 8.70
C LEU A 622 -23.02 29.45 8.54
N ALA A 623 -23.28 29.03 7.30
CA ALA A 623 -24.08 27.82 7.03
C ALA A 623 -23.41 26.57 7.63
N SER A 624 -22.09 26.45 7.53
CA SER A 624 -21.31 25.39 8.18
C SER A 624 -21.50 25.40 9.70
N GLY A 625 -21.47 26.57 10.34
CA GLY A 625 -21.71 26.70 11.77
C GLY A 625 -23.11 26.25 12.20
N ALA A 626 -24.14 26.65 11.46
CA ALA A 626 -25.52 26.23 11.74
C ALA A 626 -25.73 24.73 11.51
N LEU A 627 -25.23 24.18 10.39
CA LEU A 627 -25.35 22.76 10.08
C LEU A 627 -24.56 21.88 11.06
N THR A 628 -23.39 22.35 11.50
CA THR A 628 -22.59 21.66 12.54
C THR A 628 -23.38 21.60 13.84
N TYR A 629 -24.04 22.70 14.25
CA TYR A 629 -24.85 22.74 15.46
C TYR A 629 -26.00 21.74 15.39
N LEU A 630 -26.75 21.74 14.29
CA LEU A 630 -27.87 20.80 14.09
C LEU A 630 -27.41 19.35 14.09
N ALA A 631 -26.28 19.05 13.43
CA ALA A 631 -25.72 17.71 13.40
C ALA A 631 -25.29 17.23 14.80
N ILE A 632 -24.68 18.10 15.61
CA ILE A 632 -24.35 17.79 17.01
C ILE A 632 -25.64 17.62 17.83
N TYR A 633 -26.59 18.54 17.71
CA TYR A 633 -27.85 18.50 18.46
C TYR A 633 -28.62 17.21 18.22
N PHE A 634 -28.78 16.75 16.96
CA PHE A 634 -29.46 15.49 16.67
C PHE A 634 -28.58 14.25 16.85
N GLY A 635 -27.25 14.40 16.80
CA GLY A 635 -26.31 13.29 16.98
C GLY A 635 -26.03 12.96 18.44
N MET A 636 -26.28 13.88 19.36
CA MET A 636 -25.99 13.74 20.78
C MET A 636 -27.25 13.51 21.62
N GLU A 637 -27.09 12.77 22.71
CA GLU A 637 -28.20 12.43 23.61
C GLU A 637 -28.72 13.68 24.32
N GLN A 638 -30.05 13.84 24.33
CA GLN A 638 -30.68 15.04 24.88
C GLN A 638 -31.05 14.88 26.36
N VAL A 639 -31.18 13.62 26.82
CA VAL A 639 -31.55 13.30 28.20
C VAL A 639 -30.65 12.18 28.71
N ILE A 640 -29.71 12.54 29.57
CA ILE A 640 -28.84 11.61 30.32
C ILE A 640 -29.23 11.70 31.79
N VAL A 641 -29.45 10.54 32.42
CA VAL A 641 -29.76 10.42 33.85
C VAL A 641 -28.56 9.80 34.55
N LYS A 642 -27.70 10.64 35.12
CA LYS A 642 -26.46 10.21 35.80
C LYS A 642 -26.19 11.13 36.99
N TYR A 643 -25.58 10.59 38.05
CA TYR A 643 -25.21 11.35 39.27
C TYR A 643 -26.38 12.08 39.94
N ASN A 644 -27.59 11.48 39.97
CA ASN A 644 -28.82 12.11 40.48
C ASN A 644 -29.20 13.43 39.79
N GLN A 645 -28.76 13.63 38.55
CA GLN A 645 -29.10 14.79 37.72
C GLN A 645 -29.58 14.36 36.34
N VAL A 646 -30.33 15.25 35.69
CA VAL A 646 -30.77 15.12 34.30
C VAL A 646 -30.14 16.22 33.48
N PHE A 647 -29.38 15.86 32.46
CA PHE A 647 -28.70 16.82 31.59
C PHE A 647 -28.57 16.27 30.17
N SER A 648 -28.41 17.16 29.20
CA SER A 648 -28.05 16.77 27.82
C SER A 648 -26.55 16.52 27.69
N ALA A 649 -26.16 15.74 26.68
CA ALA A 649 -24.76 15.50 26.38
C ALA A 649 -23.99 16.80 26.03
N LEU A 650 -24.68 17.78 25.43
CA LEU A 650 -24.12 19.13 25.20
C LEU A 650 -23.85 19.88 26.51
N GLN A 651 -24.75 19.77 27.49
CA GLN A 651 -24.51 20.32 28.83
C GLN A 651 -23.34 19.61 29.50
N PHE A 652 -23.23 18.29 29.36
CA PHE A 652 -22.11 17.53 29.89
C PHE A 652 -20.76 18.01 29.32
N LEU A 653 -20.68 18.26 28.01
CA LEU A 653 -19.44 18.68 27.35
C LEU A 653 -19.10 20.17 27.54
N LEU A 654 -20.09 21.05 27.58
CA LEU A 654 -19.88 22.50 27.53
C LEU A 654 -20.09 23.21 28.86
N SER A 655 -20.58 22.55 29.91
CA SER A 655 -20.68 23.18 31.25
C SER A 655 -19.31 23.28 31.92
N SER A 656 -19.16 24.22 32.86
CA SER A 656 -17.88 24.46 33.54
C SER A 656 -17.55 23.38 34.55
N ASP A 657 -18.59 22.84 35.21
CA ASP A 657 -18.49 21.73 36.15
C ASP A 657 -19.81 20.93 36.14
N ARG A 658 -19.80 19.76 36.80
CA ARG A 658 -20.93 18.83 36.85
C ARG A 658 -22.06 19.28 37.80
N SER A 659 -21.84 20.31 38.62
CA SER A 659 -22.82 20.86 39.54
C SER A 659 -23.57 22.08 38.99
N HIS A 660 -22.98 22.81 38.04
CA HIS A 660 -23.52 24.02 37.43
C HIS A 660 -23.70 23.83 35.92
N LEU A 661 -24.84 23.26 35.54
CA LEU A 661 -25.19 23.00 34.15
C LEU A 661 -25.58 24.29 33.44
N ALA A 662 -25.02 24.52 32.25
CA ALA A 662 -25.31 25.71 31.44
C ALA A 662 -26.76 25.71 30.93
N GLY A 663 -27.40 26.89 30.96
CA GLY A 663 -28.72 27.11 30.38
C GLY A 663 -28.68 27.20 28.84
N PRO A 664 -29.83 27.18 28.14
CA PRO A 664 -29.88 27.14 26.67
C PRO A 664 -29.14 28.30 25.97
N GLY A 665 -29.29 29.53 26.48
CA GLY A 665 -28.60 30.71 25.93
C GLY A 665 -27.09 30.66 26.15
N GLU A 666 -26.67 30.17 27.31
CA GLU A 666 -25.25 30.00 27.63
C GLU A 666 -24.61 28.90 26.78
N LEU A 667 -25.29 27.77 26.58
CA LEU A 667 -24.85 26.70 25.69
C LEU A 667 -24.66 27.19 24.26
N ALA A 668 -25.56 28.02 23.74
CA ALA A 668 -25.42 28.60 22.41
C ALA A 668 -24.17 29.48 22.30
N VAL A 669 -23.91 30.33 23.30
CA VAL A 669 -22.70 31.19 23.33
C VAL A 669 -21.43 30.33 23.43
N ARG A 670 -21.41 29.33 24.32
CA ARG A 670 -20.27 28.42 24.49
C ARG A 670 -20.02 27.59 23.23
N TYR A 671 -21.07 27.16 22.53
CA TYR A 671 -20.97 26.51 21.22
C TYR A 671 -20.34 27.43 20.17
N ILE A 672 -20.82 28.67 20.03
CA ILE A 672 -20.28 29.64 19.06
C ILE A 672 -18.80 29.90 19.36
N ALA A 673 -18.43 30.04 20.64
CA ALA A 673 -17.04 30.24 21.07
C ALA A 673 -16.16 29.02 20.71
N LEU A 674 -16.62 27.80 21.00
CA LEU A 674 -15.90 26.56 20.66
C LEU A 674 -15.73 26.43 19.14
N TRP A 675 -16.81 26.57 18.39
CA TRP A 675 -16.79 26.48 16.94
C TRP A 675 -15.84 27.52 16.33
N SER A 676 -15.92 28.78 16.77
CA SER A 676 -15.04 29.86 16.30
C SER A 676 -13.56 29.57 16.62
N THR A 677 -13.29 28.99 17.79
CA THR A 677 -11.94 28.58 18.20
C THR A 677 -11.40 27.47 17.30
N LEU A 678 -12.21 26.45 16.99
CA LEU A 678 -11.82 25.36 16.08
C LEU A 678 -11.59 25.86 14.66
N ILE A 679 -12.44 26.75 14.15
CA ILE A 679 -12.25 27.39 12.84
C ILE A 679 -10.94 28.18 12.81
N THR A 680 -10.66 28.95 13.85
CA THR A 680 -9.41 29.73 13.98
C THR A 680 -8.19 28.84 14.02
N ALA A 681 -8.23 27.73 14.78
CA ALA A 681 -7.16 26.74 14.83
C ALA A 681 -6.89 26.12 13.45
N ILE A 682 -7.95 25.70 12.74
CA ILE A 682 -7.83 25.17 11.37
C ILE A 682 -7.23 26.23 10.46
N VAL A 683 -7.67 27.48 10.52
CA VAL A 683 -7.11 28.58 9.71
C VAL A 683 -5.63 28.77 9.98
N MET A 684 -5.22 28.81 11.25
CA MET A 684 -3.83 28.97 11.64
C MET A 684 -2.94 27.83 11.11
N VAL A 685 -3.41 26.58 11.19
CA VAL A 685 -2.68 25.40 10.71
C VAL A 685 -2.65 25.35 9.18
N GLN A 686 -3.80 25.56 8.54
CA GLN A 686 -3.99 25.31 7.11
C GLN A 686 -3.54 26.47 6.22
N TYR A 687 -3.55 27.72 6.71
CA TYR A 687 -3.14 28.91 5.94
C TYR A 687 -1.74 28.79 5.32
N PRO A 688 -0.66 28.45 6.07
CA PRO A 688 0.66 28.31 5.47
C PRO A 688 0.71 27.15 4.46
N LEU A 689 -0.01 26.05 4.71
CA LEU A 689 -0.03 24.85 3.87
C LEU A 689 -0.75 25.09 2.53
N TRP A 690 -1.93 25.70 2.55
CA TRP A 690 -2.66 26.06 1.33
C TRP A 690 -1.97 27.17 0.55
N SER A 691 -1.41 28.17 1.24
CA SER A 691 -0.65 29.24 0.58
C SER A 691 0.53 28.68 -0.20
N TRP A 692 1.27 27.74 0.40
CA TRP A 692 2.34 27.03 -0.28
C TRP A 692 1.83 26.22 -1.47
N ALA A 693 0.80 25.39 -1.27
CA ALA A 693 0.24 24.52 -2.32
C ALA A 693 -0.30 25.29 -3.54
N ILE A 694 -0.95 26.44 -3.31
CA ILE A 694 -1.48 27.34 -4.35
C ILE A 694 -0.35 28.11 -5.05
N SER A 695 0.70 28.49 -4.33
CA SER A 695 1.86 29.16 -4.93
C SER A 695 2.62 28.25 -5.89
N ASP A 696 2.83 26.98 -5.54
CA ASP A 696 3.46 25.98 -6.41
C ASP A 696 2.58 25.66 -7.63
N LEU A 697 1.26 25.76 -7.46
CA LEU A 697 0.29 25.64 -8.54
C LEU A 697 0.44 26.73 -9.60
N ARG A 698 0.65 27.97 -9.16
CA ARG A 698 0.86 29.12 -10.06
C ARG A 698 2.21 29.09 -10.77
N LYS A 699 3.24 28.48 -10.18
CA LYS A 699 4.56 28.31 -10.82
C LYS A 699 4.58 27.23 -11.90
N ALA A 700 3.62 26.30 -11.87
CA ALA A 700 3.55 25.16 -12.80
C ALA A 700 2.63 25.40 -14.00
N ARG A 701 1.87 26.51 -13.99
CA ARG A 701 1.13 27.05 -15.14
C ARG A 701 1.94 28.18 -15.74
#